data_AF-A0A2M7KZ66-F1
#
_entry.id   AF-A0A2M7KZ66-F1
#
_cell.length_a   1.000
_cell.length_b   1.000
_cell.length_c   1.000
_cell.angle_alpha   90.00
_cell.angle_beta   90.00
_cell.angle_gamma   90.00
#
_symmetry.space_group_name_H-M   'P 1'
#
loop_
_entity.id
_entity.type
_entity.pdbx_description
1 polymer ?
#
loop_
_entity_poly.entity_id
_entity_poly.type
_entity_poly.pdbx_seq_one_letter_code
_entity_poly.pdbx_strand_id
1 'polypeptide(L)'
;MSVRGNAPTRIVAEFLFRKSDPMSNEDRESKLHEAEAVLAAVGAGVPLRDCRELADEFRRAVDLLEEAGCAERSECLKWDYAICLLHVRTAIAFDPSKDDDRFAPGYPDPDAFPPEAMQYYAGRALGTRSPVLKARYCDFLWERSCLPQKHRFAEQAIDAYLDSVRRFAASDNCLHAGPMVVSADAAATLALRLQKADKLAATVGTLRETVERLRQVDPVVEPCAKDRITGRWTLELCEILLHVQAHAQLGHVVDAATLGTVQTSCVDLAARFANAGNHDGERAFLGVAAEAAERRNATEETFELRVRQGESFEHEAEHKLTETGPAHLVAAAFYESAFEHYQRLLSDARLPTAYRPELQRRQDELKRRIREMYRKGRDEMGCIALPLEVPTEERDTMVSHFLDPETLAQCLARVASEGALLPNVASATELAERIFESGFLFARLPLGTIADDMAVSRSESDAERRQALVDRNLLVGIQITSALILPELFDRLRDEKGMNTAGLVEYFDGWGAADESNLEILRVGFDRYFAQDYVSALHVLVPQFEDMLRALFEKAGHPVTRLRRRVKGWEHETLGSFVEKKFVRECLPVELRQYVRLVMADPGSGWNLRNRAAHGTITPRECTKVVADTVIHLLLTLTAFRLDQELTVEREEVAS
;
A
#
# COMPACT_ATOMS: atom_id res chain seq x y z
N MET A 1 -26.02 10.51 -37.40
CA MET A 1 -25.02 9.99 -38.34
C MET A 1 -24.11 9.02 -37.58
N SER A 2 -24.22 7.74 -37.94
CA SER A 2 -23.32 6.60 -37.69
C SER A 2 -22.37 6.63 -36.48
N VAL A 3 -22.78 5.96 -35.41
CA VAL A 3 -21.88 5.36 -34.42
C VAL A 3 -21.24 4.13 -35.08
N ARG A 4 -19.96 4.22 -35.44
CA ARG A 4 -19.20 3.06 -35.92
C ARG A 4 -18.98 2.11 -34.75
N GLY A 5 -19.64 0.97 -34.78
CA GLY A 5 -19.37 -0.14 -33.88
C GLY A 5 -17.95 -0.66 -34.10
N ASN A 6 -17.19 -0.78 -33.01
CA ASN A 6 -15.99 -1.60 -32.98
C ASN A 6 -16.42 -3.05 -33.19
N ALA A 7 -16.04 -3.63 -34.33
CA ALA A 7 -16.08 -5.06 -34.53
C ALA A 7 -15.16 -5.75 -33.50
N PRO A 8 -15.52 -6.93 -32.96
CA PRO A 8 -14.59 -7.69 -32.13
C PRO A 8 -13.40 -8.09 -33.00
N THR A 9 -12.21 -7.68 -32.59
CA THR A 9 -10.96 -8.13 -33.19
C THR A 9 -10.89 -9.65 -33.02
N ARG A 10 -11.20 -10.38 -34.10
CA ARG A 10 -11.00 -11.82 -34.17
C ARG A 10 -9.48 -12.05 -34.19
N ILE A 11 -8.89 -12.30 -33.02
CA ILE A 11 -7.52 -12.79 -32.94
C ILE A 11 -7.57 -14.25 -33.39
N VAL A 12 -7.36 -14.47 -34.69
CA VAL A 12 -6.97 -15.78 -35.19
C VAL A 12 -5.54 -15.99 -34.73
N ALA A 13 -5.30 -16.99 -33.89
CA ALA A 13 -3.96 -17.42 -33.59
C ALA A 13 -3.33 -17.96 -34.89
N GLU A 14 -2.63 -17.12 -35.63
CA GLU A 14 -1.63 -17.57 -36.59
C GLU A 14 -0.49 -18.19 -35.77
N PHE A 15 -0.66 -19.46 -35.44
CA PHE A 15 0.44 -20.29 -35.00
C PHE A 15 1.48 -20.31 -36.12
N LEU A 16 2.68 -19.81 -35.82
CA LEU A 16 3.84 -19.89 -36.71
C LEU A 16 4.37 -21.33 -36.75
N PHE A 17 3.61 -22.26 -37.34
CA PHE A 17 4.11 -23.58 -37.68
C PHE A 17 4.84 -23.50 -39.03
N ARG A 18 6.15 -23.79 -38.99
CA ARG A 18 7.00 -23.84 -40.18
C ARG A 18 6.46 -24.90 -41.16
N LYS A 19 6.30 -24.53 -42.43
CA LYS A 19 6.16 -25.53 -43.51
C LYS A 19 7.49 -26.28 -43.64
N SER A 20 7.47 -27.57 -43.34
CA SER A 20 8.60 -28.49 -43.55
C SER A 20 8.62 -29.03 -44.99
N ASP A 21 9.83 -29.21 -45.53
CA ASP A 21 10.13 -29.86 -46.81
C ASP A 21 9.73 -31.36 -46.80
N PRO A 22 9.55 -32.01 -47.98
CA PRO A 22 9.07 -33.39 -48.05
C PRO A 22 10.05 -34.37 -47.38
N MET A 23 9.57 -34.94 -46.28
CA MET A 23 10.28 -35.85 -45.38
C MET A 23 10.26 -37.31 -45.90
N SER A 24 11.27 -38.11 -45.56
CA SER A 24 11.33 -39.53 -45.93
C SER A 24 10.26 -40.35 -45.18
N ASN A 25 9.83 -41.50 -45.74
CA ASN A 25 8.84 -42.37 -45.09
C ASN A 25 9.34 -42.94 -43.75
N GLU A 26 10.64 -43.22 -43.61
CA GLU A 26 11.24 -43.72 -42.36
C GLU A 26 11.22 -42.64 -41.26
N ASP A 27 11.53 -41.39 -41.60
CA ASP A 27 11.47 -40.26 -40.67
C ASP A 27 10.03 -39.99 -40.21
N ARG A 28 9.05 -40.16 -41.12
CA ARG A 28 7.63 -40.03 -40.80
C ARG A 28 7.17 -41.09 -39.80
N GLU A 29 7.50 -42.37 -40.04
CA GLU A 29 7.12 -43.46 -39.13
C GLU A 29 7.79 -43.31 -37.76
N SER A 30 9.05 -42.88 -37.72
CA SER A 30 9.77 -42.60 -36.48
C SER A 30 9.07 -41.52 -35.63
N LYS A 31 8.67 -40.39 -36.25
CA LYS A 31 7.96 -39.31 -35.54
C LYS A 31 6.58 -39.73 -35.05
N LEU A 32 5.86 -40.54 -35.81
CA LEU A 32 4.57 -41.10 -35.38
C LEU A 32 4.74 -42.00 -34.16
N HIS A 33 5.74 -42.88 -34.18
CA HIS A 33 6.05 -43.75 -33.05
C HIS A 33 6.44 -42.95 -31.80
N GLU A 34 7.23 -41.89 -31.96
CA GLU A 34 7.61 -40.99 -30.87
C GLU A 34 6.40 -40.25 -30.29
N ALA A 35 5.51 -39.72 -31.14
CA ALA A 35 4.27 -39.07 -30.70
C ALA A 35 3.37 -40.05 -29.92
N GLU A 36 3.22 -41.29 -30.40
CA GLU A 36 2.44 -42.33 -29.70
C GLU A 36 3.07 -42.70 -28.35
N ALA A 37 4.40 -42.77 -28.27
CA ALA A 37 5.11 -43.01 -27.02
C ALA A 37 4.90 -41.88 -26.00
N VAL A 38 4.97 -40.61 -26.44
CA VAL A 38 4.67 -39.44 -25.60
C VAL A 38 3.24 -39.50 -25.06
N LEU A 39 2.26 -39.73 -25.93
CA LEU A 39 0.85 -39.80 -25.55
C LEU A 39 0.54 -40.99 -24.65
N ALA A 40 1.19 -42.13 -24.87
CA ALA A 40 1.07 -43.30 -24.00
C ALA A 40 1.63 -43.01 -22.60
N ALA A 41 2.77 -42.34 -22.49
CA ALA A 41 3.35 -41.94 -21.21
C ALA A 41 2.45 -40.93 -20.47
N VAL A 42 1.94 -39.92 -21.19
CA VAL A 42 0.99 -38.93 -20.66
C VAL A 42 -0.29 -39.61 -20.16
N GLY A 43 -0.86 -40.53 -20.94
CA GLY A 43 -2.08 -41.25 -20.59
C GLY A 43 -1.90 -42.26 -19.44
N ALA A 44 -0.70 -42.85 -19.31
CA ALA A 44 -0.36 -43.76 -18.21
C ALA A 44 -0.30 -43.05 -16.86
N GLY A 45 -0.01 -41.74 -16.84
CA GLY A 45 0.06 -40.93 -15.62
C GLY A 45 1.27 -41.24 -14.74
N VAL A 46 2.31 -41.84 -15.30
CA VAL A 46 3.58 -42.16 -14.64
C VAL A 46 4.75 -41.78 -15.57
N PRO A 47 5.69 -40.90 -15.16
CA PRO A 47 5.70 -40.17 -13.89
C PRO A 47 4.50 -39.22 -13.76
N LEU A 48 4.15 -38.85 -12.53
CA LEU A 48 3.11 -37.85 -12.29
C LEU A 48 3.63 -36.51 -12.81
N ARG A 49 2.81 -35.85 -13.63
CA ARG A 49 3.12 -34.54 -14.24
C ARG A 49 2.04 -33.53 -13.86
N ASP A 50 2.44 -32.29 -13.61
CA ASP A 50 1.50 -31.19 -13.45
C ASP A 50 0.93 -30.70 -14.79
N CYS A 51 -0.01 -29.75 -14.76
CA CYS A 51 -0.64 -29.26 -15.98
C CYS A 51 0.33 -28.56 -16.94
N ARG A 52 1.38 -27.90 -16.44
CA ARG A 52 2.35 -27.21 -17.28
C ARG A 52 3.25 -28.23 -17.99
N GLU A 53 3.73 -29.22 -17.24
CA GLU A 53 4.50 -30.34 -17.80
C GLU A 53 3.67 -31.12 -18.83
N LEU A 54 2.39 -31.35 -18.55
CA LEU A 54 1.46 -32.00 -19.48
C LEU A 54 1.24 -31.14 -20.74
N ALA A 55 1.11 -29.83 -20.61
CA ALA A 55 1.01 -28.92 -21.76
C ALA A 55 2.28 -28.99 -22.63
N ASP A 56 3.47 -29.02 -22.03
CA ASP A 56 4.72 -29.13 -22.78
C ASP A 56 4.81 -30.47 -23.55
N GLU A 57 4.37 -31.58 -22.95
CA GLU A 57 4.30 -32.89 -23.62
C GLU A 57 3.26 -32.93 -24.74
N PHE A 58 2.09 -32.32 -24.55
CA PHE A 58 1.10 -32.19 -25.62
C PHE A 58 1.59 -31.31 -26.77
N ARG A 59 2.27 -30.21 -26.48
CA ARG A 59 2.89 -29.36 -27.50
C ARG A 59 3.91 -30.17 -28.32
N ARG A 60 4.77 -30.93 -27.65
CA ARG A 60 5.73 -31.83 -28.31
C ARG A 60 5.03 -32.85 -29.20
N ALA A 61 3.95 -33.49 -28.72
CA ALA A 61 3.19 -34.46 -29.51
C ALA A 61 2.51 -33.81 -30.73
N VAL A 62 1.99 -32.58 -30.58
CA VAL A 62 1.43 -31.79 -31.70
C VAL A 62 2.50 -31.52 -32.75
N ASP A 63 3.68 -31.01 -32.34
CA ASP A 63 4.78 -30.71 -33.25
C ASP A 63 5.20 -31.96 -34.06
N LEU A 64 5.37 -33.11 -33.38
CA LEU A 64 5.74 -34.38 -34.02
C LEU A 64 4.69 -34.87 -35.03
N LEU A 65 3.40 -34.72 -34.73
CA LEU A 65 2.32 -35.14 -35.62
C LEU A 65 2.14 -34.22 -36.83
N GLU A 66 2.34 -32.92 -36.65
CA GLU A 66 2.31 -31.95 -37.76
C GLU A 66 3.47 -32.18 -38.71
N GLU A 67 4.67 -32.39 -38.15
CA GLU A 67 5.84 -32.76 -38.95
C GLU A 67 5.61 -34.08 -39.71
N ALA A 68 4.90 -35.05 -39.13
CA ALA A 68 4.52 -36.32 -39.78
C ALA A 68 3.34 -36.22 -40.78
N GLY A 69 2.74 -35.03 -40.96
CA GLY A 69 1.64 -34.80 -41.88
C GLY A 69 0.27 -35.30 -41.38
N CYS A 70 0.11 -35.54 -40.08
CA CYS A 70 -1.13 -36.03 -39.44
C CYS A 70 -1.95 -34.89 -38.81
N ALA A 71 -2.35 -33.91 -39.62
CA ALA A 71 -3.03 -32.69 -39.17
C ALA A 71 -4.33 -32.95 -38.37
N GLU A 72 -5.13 -33.94 -38.76
CA GLU A 72 -6.39 -34.24 -38.05
C GLU A 72 -6.16 -34.74 -36.62
N ARG A 73 -5.09 -35.51 -36.38
CA ARG A 73 -4.71 -35.98 -35.04
C ARG A 73 -4.08 -34.86 -34.21
N SER A 74 -3.35 -33.93 -34.83
CA SER A 74 -2.75 -32.81 -34.12
C SER A 74 -3.80 -31.79 -33.64
N GLU A 75 -4.88 -31.57 -34.42
CA GLU A 75 -5.98 -30.65 -34.03
C GLU A 75 -6.65 -31.05 -32.71
N CYS A 76 -6.96 -32.33 -32.48
CA CYS A 76 -7.53 -32.77 -31.21
C CYS A 76 -6.57 -32.60 -30.02
N LEU A 77 -5.25 -32.75 -30.23
CA LEU A 77 -4.26 -32.56 -29.17
C LEU A 77 -3.99 -31.09 -28.86
N LYS A 78 -4.27 -30.17 -29.78
CA LYS A 78 -4.26 -28.72 -29.49
C LYS A 78 -5.29 -28.37 -28.41
N TRP A 79 -6.42 -29.08 -28.35
CA TRP A 79 -7.38 -28.95 -27.26
C TRP A 79 -6.80 -29.43 -25.92
N ASP A 80 -6.12 -30.58 -25.90
CA ASP A 80 -5.43 -31.09 -24.71
C ASP A 80 -4.32 -30.15 -24.20
N TYR A 81 -3.58 -29.53 -25.13
CA TYR A 81 -2.61 -28.49 -24.82
C TYR A 81 -3.31 -27.27 -24.18
N ALA A 82 -4.36 -26.76 -24.83
CA ALA A 82 -5.05 -25.55 -24.39
C ALA A 82 -5.74 -25.72 -23.02
N ILE A 83 -6.43 -26.84 -22.77
CA ILE A 83 -7.10 -27.08 -21.48
C ILE A 83 -6.10 -27.17 -20.32
N CYS A 84 -4.87 -27.63 -20.56
CA CYS A 84 -3.82 -27.67 -19.55
C CYS A 84 -3.26 -26.29 -19.19
N LEU A 85 -3.38 -25.31 -20.10
CA LEU A 85 -2.96 -23.93 -19.88
C LEU A 85 -4.04 -23.03 -19.27
N LEU A 86 -5.29 -23.53 -19.17
CA LEU A 86 -6.37 -22.77 -18.56
C LEU A 86 -6.05 -22.45 -17.10
N HIS A 87 -6.18 -21.17 -16.76
CA HIS A 87 -5.97 -20.70 -15.40
C HIS A 87 -7.25 -20.89 -14.59
N VAL A 88 -7.20 -21.74 -13.57
CA VAL A 88 -8.32 -21.96 -12.64
C VAL A 88 -8.18 -21.00 -11.46
N ARG A 89 -9.24 -20.25 -11.18
CA ARG A 89 -9.35 -19.37 -10.01
C ARG A 89 -9.45 -20.23 -8.75
N THR A 90 -8.63 -19.93 -7.76
CA THR A 90 -8.60 -20.63 -6.47
C THR A 90 -9.62 -20.06 -5.47
N ALA A 91 -10.16 -20.88 -4.57
CA ALA A 91 -11.20 -20.56 -3.59
C ALA A 91 -10.78 -19.64 -2.46
N ILE A 92 -9.49 -19.55 -2.13
CA ILE A 92 -8.98 -18.51 -1.21
C ILE A 92 -9.30 -17.09 -1.73
N ALA A 93 -9.59 -16.94 -3.03
CA ALA A 93 -10.04 -15.70 -3.66
C ALA A 93 -11.52 -15.72 -4.13
N PHE A 94 -12.33 -16.71 -3.71
CA PHE A 94 -13.67 -16.94 -4.25
C PHE A 94 -14.77 -16.91 -3.17
N ASP A 95 -15.94 -16.40 -3.53
CA ASP A 95 -17.18 -16.57 -2.76
C ASP A 95 -17.99 -17.71 -3.41
N PRO A 96 -18.06 -18.92 -2.80
CA PRO A 96 -18.80 -20.06 -3.34
C PRO A 96 -20.27 -19.77 -3.64
N SER A 97 -20.83 -18.70 -3.08
CA SER A 97 -22.23 -18.28 -3.24
C SER A 97 -22.49 -17.40 -4.46
N LYS A 98 -21.44 -16.93 -5.16
CA LYS A 98 -21.55 -16.15 -6.40
C LYS A 98 -21.35 -17.05 -7.63
N ASP A 99 -22.17 -16.87 -8.65
CA ASP A 99 -22.13 -17.61 -9.93
C ASP A 99 -21.00 -17.08 -10.84
N ASP A 100 -19.79 -16.97 -10.28
CA ASP A 100 -18.60 -16.51 -10.97
C ASP A 100 -17.88 -17.70 -11.65
N ASP A 101 -17.38 -17.47 -12.86
CA ASP A 101 -16.65 -18.48 -13.64
C ASP A 101 -15.35 -18.89 -12.93
N ARG A 102 -15.07 -20.20 -12.91
CA ARG A 102 -13.84 -20.78 -12.33
C ARG A 102 -12.65 -20.67 -13.25
N PHE A 103 -12.85 -20.55 -14.55
CA PHE A 103 -11.75 -20.30 -15.48
C PHE A 103 -11.54 -18.79 -15.62
N ALA A 104 -10.33 -18.31 -15.31
CA ALA A 104 -10.03 -16.89 -15.40
C ALA A 104 -10.03 -16.44 -16.87
N PRO A 105 -10.50 -15.22 -17.17
CA PRO A 105 -10.36 -14.66 -18.52
C PRO A 105 -8.88 -14.50 -18.85
N GLY A 106 -8.46 -14.96 -20.02
CA GLY A 106 -7.06 -14.98 -20.41
C GLY A 106 -6.81 -15.88 -21.61
N TYR A 107 -5.54 -16.13 -21.90
CA TYR A 107 -5.14 -17.11 -22.91
C TYR A 107 -4.85 -18.47 -22.25
N PRO A 108 -5.37 -19.59 -22.78
CA PRO A 108 -6.38 -19.66 -23.83
C PRO A 108 -7.76 -19.21 -23.32
N ASP A 109 -8.57 -18.65 -24.22
CA ASP A 109 -9.92 -18.19 -23.89
C ASP A 109 -10.80 -19.40 -23.49
N PRO A 110 -11.35 -19.43 -22.26
CA PRO A 110 -12.21 -20.53 -21.80
C PRO A 110 -13.45 -20.76 -22.67
N ASP A 111 -13.90 -19.74 -23.41
CA ASP A 111 -15.06 -19.80 -24.29
C ASP A 111 -14.72 -20.19 -25.74
N ALA A 112 -13.44 -20.36 -26.08
CA ALA A 112 -13.00 -20.67 -27.44
C ALA A 112 -13.06 -22.18 -27.79
N PHE A 113 -13.47 -23.05 -26.86
CA PHE A 113 -13.51 -24.50 -27.09
C PHE A 113 -14.80 -24.91 -27.81
N PRO A 114 -14.70 -25.60 -28.98
CA PRO A 114 -15.88 -25.97 -29.74
C PRO A 114 -16.63 -27.17 -29.13
N PRO A 115 -17.91 -27.39 -29.46
CA PRO A 115 -18.70 -28.51 -28.93
C PRO A 115 -18.06 -29.90 -29.14
N GLU A 116 -17.32 -30.09 -30.23
CA GLU A 116 -16.57 -31.30 -30.55
C GLU A 116 -15.49 -31.59 -29.49
N ALA A 117 -14.87 -30.55 -28.93
CA ALA A 117 -13.90 -30.67 -27.85
C ALA A 117 -14.54 -31.25 -26.58
N MET A 118 -15.81 -30.95 -26.31
CA MET A 118 -16.54 -31.50 -25.15
C MET A 118 -16.73 -33.02 -25.27
N GLN A 119 -17.10 -33.50 -26.46
CA GLN A 119 -17.22 -34.95 -26.70
C GLN A 119 -15.87 -35.65 -26.64
N TYR A 120 -14.83 -34.99 -27.19
CA TYR A 120 -13.46 -35.46 -27.10
C TYR A 120 -13.01 -35.60 -25.63
N TYR A 121 -13.16 -34.57 -24.81
CA TYR A 121 -12.80 -34.62 -23.38
C TYR A 121 -13.58 -35.66 -22.60
N ALA A 122 -14.87 -35.87 -22.91
CA ALA A 122 -15.65 -36.93 -22.26
C ALA A 122 -15.07 -38.32 -22.54
N GLY A 123 -14.62 -38.57 -23.78
CA GLY A 123 -13.89 -39.80 -24.13
C GLY A 123 -12.53 -39.91 -23.43
N ARG A 124 -11.75 -38.81 -23.41
CA ARG A 124 -10.43 -38.78 -22.75
C ARG A 124 -10.52 -39.00 -21.24
N ALA A 125 -11.52 -38.42 -20.58
CA ALA A 125 -11.75 -38.58 -19.14
C ALA A 125 -12.01 -40.04 -18.72
N LEU A 126 -12.62 -40.84 -19.60
CA LEU A 126 -12.84 -42.27 -19.38
C LEU A 126 -11.58 -43.12 -19.61
N GLY A 127 -10.74 -42.73 -20.56
CA GLY A 127 -9.58 -43.52 -20.99
C GLY A 127 -8.26 -43.20 -20.28
N THR A 128 -8.11 -42.01 -19.68
CA THR A 128 -6.85 -41.60 -19.03
C THR A 128 -6.69 -42.23 -17.65
N ARG A 129 -5.45 -42.61 -17.31
CA ARG A 129 -5.05 -43.02 -15.94
C ARG A 129 -4.37 -41.90 -15.17
N SER A 130 -4.05 -40.78 -15.83
CA SER A 130 -3.49 -39.59 -15.18
C SER A 130 -4.58 -38.89 -14.36
N PRO A 131 -4.42 -38.77 -13.02
CA PRO A 131 -5.41 -38.11 -12.18
C PRO A 131 -5.48 -36.61 -12.47
N VAL A 132 -4.37 -35.97 -12.85
CA VAL A 132 -4.33 -34.55 -13.20
C VAL A 132 -5.15 -34.28 -14.46
N LEU A 133 -4.96 -35.08 -15.52
CA LEU A 133 -5.75 -34.94 -16.75
C LEU A 133 -7.22 -35.27 -16.53
N LYS A 134 -7.49 -36.36 -15.80
CA LYS A 134 -8.87 -36.74 -15.49
C LYS A 134 -9.59 -35.62 -14.75
N ALA A 135 -8.92 -35.03 -13.75
CA ALA A 135 -9.44 -33.89 -13.02
C ALA A 135 -9.73 -32.73 -13.98
N ARG A 136 -8.75 -32.30 -14.80
CA ARG A 136 -8.93 -31.18 -15.74
C ARG A 136 -10.07 -31.38 -16.74
N TYR A 137 -10.16 -32.54 -17.39
CA TYR A 137 -11.25 -32.82 -18.33
C TYR A 137 -12.60 -32.78 -17.65
N CYS A 138 -12.75 -33.52 -16.55
CA CYS A 138 -14.01 -33.59 -15.82
C CYS A 138 -14.43 -32.24 -15.24
N ASP A 139 -13.46 -31.45 -14.79
CA ASP A 139 -13.67 -30.13 -14.21
C ASP A 139 -14.19 -29.12 -15.25
N PHE A 140 -13.56 -29.10 -16.42
CA PHE A 140 -13.99 -28.28 -17.55
C PHE A 140 -15.35 -28.71 -18.10
N LEU A 141 -15.60 -30.02 -18.20
CA LEU A 141 -16.89 -30.56 -18.64
C LEU A 141 -18.04 -30.20 -17.69
N TRP A 142 -17.78 -30.13 -16.39
CA TRP A 142 -18.80 -29.70 -15.42
C TRP A 142 -19.28 -28.26 -15.67
N GLU A 143 -18.34 -27.35 -15.95
CA GLU A 143 -18.66 -25.92 -16.17
C GLU A 143 -19.20 -25.64 -17.56
N ARG A 144 -18.55 -26.17 -18.61
CA ARG A 144 -18.76 -25.72 -19.99
C ARG A 144 -19.57 -26.67 -20.86
N SER A 145 -19.80 -27.92 -20.43
CA SER A 145 -20.53 -28.87 -21.26
C SER A 145 -22.04 -28.83 -21.02
N CYS A 146 -22.80 -29.05 -22.10
CA CYS A 146 -24.25 -29.31 -22.04
C CYS A 146 -24.57 -30.82 -21.95
N LEU A 147 -23.58 -31.66 -21.59
CA LEU A 147 -23.75 -33.11 -21.56
C LEU A 147 -24.67 -33.55 -20.41
N PRO A 148 -25.42 -34.65 -20.59
CA PRO A 148 -26.28 -35.19 -19.53
C PRO A 148 -25.46 -35.64 -18.33
N GLN A 149 -26.06 -35.57 -17.13
CA GLN A 149 -25.43 -35.99 -15.86
C GLN A 149 -24.13 -35.26 -15.53
N LYS A 150 -24.00 -33.98 -15.91
CA LYS A 150 -22.80 -33.17 -15.65
C LYS A 150 -22.26 -33.22 -14.21
N HIS A 151 -23.13 -33.39 -13.21
CA HIS A 151 -22.74 -33.55 -11.80
C HIS A 151 -21.78 -34.73 -11.57
N ARG A 152 -21.86 -35.80 -12.38
CA ARG A 152 -20.93 -36.94 -12.31
C ARG A 152 -19.52 -36.58 -12.75
N PHE A 153 -19.36 -35.62 -13.66
CA PHE A 153 -18.04 -35.12 -14.03
C PHE A 153 -17.42 -34.36 -12.85
N ALA A 154 -18.16 -33.49 -12.19
CA ALA A 154 -17.67 -32.82 -10.99
C ALA A 154 -17.26 -33.80 -9.87
N GLU A 155 -18.04 -34.86 -9.63
CA GLU A 155 -17.65 -35.91 -8.66
C GLU A 155 -16.35 -36.63 -9.05
N GLN A 156 -16.19 -36.97 -10.33
CA GLN A 156 -14.96 -37.58 -10.84
C GLN A 156 -13.77 -36.63 -10.80
N ALA A 157 -14.00 -35.33 -11.01
CA ALA A 157 -12.98 -34.30 -10.89
C ALA A 157 -12.49 -34.20 -9.45
N ILE A 158 -13.41 -34.17 -8.46
CA ILE A 158 -13.06 -34.18 -7.03
C ILE A 158 -12.18 -35.39 -6.72
N ASP A 159 -12.63 -36.60 -7.08
CA ASP A 159 -11.88 -37.82 -6.78
C ASP A 159 -10.48 -37.82 -7.41
N ALA A 160 -10.37 -37.31 -8.64
CA ALA A 160 -9.11 -37.23 -9.37
C ALA A 160 -8.17 -36.12 -8.81
N TYR A 161 -8.72 -34.98 -8.37
CA TYR A 161 -7.96 -33.96 -7.66
C TYR A 161 -7.44 -34.49 -6.32
N LEU A 162 -8.26 -35.22 -5.55
CA LEU A 162 -7.82 -35.83 -4.29
C LEU A 162 -6.75 -36.91 -4.50
N ASP A 163 -6.84 -37.71 -5.56
CA ASP A 163 -5.76 -38.63 -5.94
C ASP A 163 -4.48 -37.86 -6.31
N SER A 164 -4.60 -36.76 -7.06
CA SER A 164 -3.47 -35.89 -7.38
C SER A 164 -2.81 -35.31 -6.12
N VAL A 165 -3.60 -34.80 -5.16
CA VAL A 165 -3.10 -34.31 -3.86
C VAL A 165 -2.28 -35.39 -3.15
N ARG A 166 -2.81 -36.62 -3.03
CA ARG A 166 -2.13 -37.72 -2.33
C ARG A 166 -0.81 -38.10 -2.99
N ARG A 167 -0.76 -38.11 -4.33
CA ARG A 167 0.45 -38.48 -5.08
C ARG A 167 1.49 -37.37 -5.09
N PHE A 168 1.07 -36.11 -5.22
CA PHE A 168 1.98 -34.96 -5.10
C PHE A 168 2.55 -34.87 -3.69
N ALA A 169 1.74 -35.07 -2.65
CA ALA A 169 2.18 -35.10 -1.25
C ALA A 169 3.07 -36.30 -0.89
N ALA A 170 3.15 -37.32 -1.74
CA ALA A 170 4.05 -38.47 -1.58
C ALA A 170 5.32 -38.35 -2.44
N SER A 171 5.45 -37.27 -3.22
CA SER A 171 6.57 -37.07 -4.14
C SER A 171 7.70 -36.31 -3.48
N ASP A 172 8.94 -36.71 -3.76
CA ASP A 172 10.15 -35.99 -3.33
C ASP A 172 10.43 -34.72 -4.16
N ASN A 173 9.65 -34.48 -5.22
CA ASN A 173 9.78 -33.30 -6.08
C ASN A 173 9.11 -32.08 -5.42
N CYS A 174 9.90 -31.10 -5.01
CA CYS A 174 9.40 -29.89 -4.36
C CYS A 174 8.53 -29.02 -5.26
N LEU A 175 8.63 -29.13 -6.58
CA LEU A 175 7.78 -28.41 -7.53
C LEU A 175 6.33 -28.90 -7.50
N HIS A 176 6.08 -30.11 -7.01
CA HIS A 176 4.73 -30.68 -6.91
C HIS A 176 3.86 -30.07 -5.82
N ALA A 177 4.43 -29.29 -4.91
CA ALA A 177 3.69 -28.75 -3.79
C ALA A 177 2.72 -27.61 -4.20
N GLY A 178 3.03 -26.83 -5.24
CA GLY A 178 2.08 -25.88 -5.83
C GLY A 178 0.87 -26.57 -6.49
N PRO A 179 1.08 -27.48 -7.46
CA PRO A 179 0.02 -28.29 -8.06
C PRO A 179 -0.83 -29.07 -7.05
N MET A 180 -0.24 -29.52 -5.94
CA MET A 180 -0.96 -30.15 -4.83
C MET A 180 -2.00 -29.20 -4.22
N VAL A 181 -1.60 -27.97 -3.84
CA VAL A 181 -2.52 -27.01 -3.23
C VAL A 181 -3.61 -26.57 -4.21
N VAL A 182 -3.25 -26.33 -5.47
CA VAL A 182 -4.24 -26.01 -6.53
C VAL A 182 -5.28 -27.13 -6.68
N SER A 183 -4.84 -28.40 -6.59
CA SER A 183 -5.74 -29.56 -6.65
C SER A 183 -6.63 -29.66 -5.40
N ALA A 184 -6.07 -29.40 -4.22
CA ALA A 184 -6.81 -29.38 -2.95
C ALA A 184 -7.92 -28.32 -2.94
N ASP A 185 -7.58 -27.11 -3.37
CA ASP A 185 -8.49 -25.98 -3.47
C ASP A 185 -9.61 -26.24 -4.50
N ALA A 186 -9.26 -26.76 -5.68
CA ALA A 186 -10.24 -27.12 -6.71
C ALA A 186 -11.21 -28.22 -6.22
N ALA A 187 -10.72 -29.24 -5.51
CA ALA A 187 -11.55 -30.29 -4.91
C ALA A 187 -12.52 -29.72 -3.88
N ALA A 188 -12.05 -28.86 -2.97
CA ALA A 188 -12.88 -28.21 -1.96
C ALA A 188 -13.98 -27.34 -2.60
N THR A 189 -13.61 -26.54 -3.61
CA THR A 189 -14.53 -25.68 -4.36
C THR A 189 -15.64 -26.49 -5.03
N LEU A 190 -15.27 -27.55 -5.75
CA LEU A 190 -16.24 -28.43 -6.42
C LEU A 190 -17.16 -29.13 -5.42
N ALA A 191 -16.62 -29.62 -4.31
CA ALA A 191 -17.40 -30.29 -3.28
C ALA A 191 -18.43 -29.35 -2.63
N LEU A 192 -18.05 -28.09 -2.38
CA LEU A 192 -18.95 -27.04 -1.89
C LEU A 192 -20.04 -26.70 -2.93
N ARG A 193 -19.67 -26.48 -4.20
CA ARG A 193 -20.63 -26.16 -5.28
C ARG A 193 -21.65 -27.28 -5.52
N LEU A 194 -21.21 -28.54 -5.45
CA LEU A 194 -22.11 -29.70 -5.57
C LEU A 194 -23.02 -29.89 -4.36
N GLN A 195 -22.74 -29.20 -3.24
CA GLN A 195 -23.41 -29.37 -1.96
C GLN A 195 -23.46 -30.84 -1.48
N LYS A 196 -22.40 -31.59 -1.76
CA LYS A 196 -22.28 -33.02 -1.42
C LYS A 196 -21.41 -33.23 -0.20
N ALA A 197 -22.06 -33.46 0.95
CA ALA A 197 -21.39 -33.61 2.24
C ALA A 197 -20.41 -34.78 2.29
N ASP A 198 -20.68 -35.89 1.60
CA ASP A 198 -19.81 -37.06 1.51
C ASP A 198 -18.51 -36.75 0.76
N LYS A 199 -18.60 -36.05 -0.38
CA LYS A 199 -17.44 -35.60 -1.16
C LYS A 199 -16.63 -34.55 -0.41
N LEU A 200 -17.30 -33.63 0.30
CA LEU A 200 -16.63 -32.64 1.12
C LEU A 200 -15.91 -33.29 2.30
N ALA A 201 -16.51 -34.29 2.96
CA ALA A 201 -15.88 -35.03 4.05
C ALA A 201 -14.62 -35.77 3.58
N ALA A 202 -14.66 -36.41 2.41
CA ALA A 202 -13.50 -37.04 1.81
C ALA A 202 -12.38 -36.02 1.48
N THR A 203 -12.77 -34.82 1.04
CA THR A 203 -11.84 -33.72 0.78
C THR A 203 -11.17 -33.25 2.07
N VAL A 204 -11.96 -32.89 3.08
CA VAL A 204 -11.48 -32.45 4.40
C VAL A 204 -10.56 -33.49 5.03
N GLY A 205 -10.93 -34.78 4.98
CA GLY A 205 -10.08 -35.87 5.47
C GLY A 205 -8.73 -35.94 4.76
N THR A 206 -8.74 -35.86 3.42
CA THR A 206 -7.50 -35.90 2.61
C THR A 206 -6.60 -34.69 2.91
N LEU A 207 -7.17 -33.50 3.06
CA LEU A 207 -6.40 -32.29 3.39
C LEU A 207 -5.81 -32.37 4.80
N ARG A 208 -6.60 -32.83 5.78
CA ARG A 208 -6.12 -33.05 7.15
C ARG A 208 -4.93 -34.01 7.20
N GLU A 209 -5.05 -35.17 6.56
CA GLU A 209 -3.95 -36.14 6.47
C GLU A 209 -2.71 -35.55 5.77
N THR A 210 -2.91 -34.72 4.75
CA THR A 210 -1.82 -34.05 4.03
C THR A 210 -1.12 -33.03 4.92
N VAL A 211 -1.87 -32.21 5.66
CA VAL A 211 -1.31 -31.25 6.64
C VAL A 211 -0.51 -31.98 7.72
N GLU A 212 -1.04 -33.06 8.28
CA GLU A 212 -0.33 -33.88 9.28
C GLU A 212 0.97 -34.47 8.73
N ARG A 213 0.94 -34.97 7.49
CA ARG A 213 2.15 -35.48 6.83
C ARG A 213 3.19 -34.39 6.65
N LEU A 214 2.81 -33.23 6.12
CA LEU A 214 3.73 -32.13 5.86
C LEU A 214 4.30 -31.55 7.15
N ARG A 215 3.53 -31.54 8.25
CA ARG A 215 4.01 -31.17 9.59
C ARG A 215 5.18 -32.06 10.05
N GLN A 216 5.15 -33.36 9.73
CA GLN A 216 6.19 -34.31 10.13
C GLN A 216 7.47 -34.21 9.30
N VAL A 217 7.42 -33.61 8.12
CA VAL A 217 8.62 -33.36 7.31
C VAL A 217 9.46 -32.32 8.05
N ASP A 218 10.68 -32.71 8.42
CA ASP A 218 11.62 -31.82 9.09
C ASP A 218 12.22 -30.85 8.06
N PRO A 219 11.97 -29.53 8.16
CA PRO A 219 12.53 -28.55 7.24
C PRO A 219 14.05 -28.33 7.44
N VAL A 220 14.70 -29.02 8.38
CA VAL A 220 16.11 -28.73 8.76
C VAL A 220 17.15 -29.48 7.90
N VAL A 221 16.74 -30.42 7.03
CA VAL A 221 17.72 -31.34 6.42
C VAL A 221 18.45 -30.75 5.21
N GLU A 222 18.00 -29.68 4.54
CA GLU A 222 18.75 -29.10 3.41
C GLU A 222 18.44 -27.60 3.16
N PRO A 223 19.42 -26.68 3.22
CA PRO A 223 19.22 -25.22 3.07
C PRO A 223 18.78 -24.74 1.66
N CYS A 224 18.35 -25.64 0.80
CA CYS A 224 18.13 -25.41 -0.62
C CYS A 224 16.63 -25.27 -0.91
N ALA A 225 16.08 -24.06 -0.90
CA ALA A 225 14.79 -23.66 -1.51
C ALA A 225 13.50 -24.41 -1.10
N LYS A 226 13.56 -25.62 -0.54
CA LYS A 226 12.42 -26.48 -0.17
C LYS A 226 11.74 -26.01 1.13
N ASP A 227 12.45 -25.30 2.00
CA ASP A 227 11.95 -24.87 3.31
C ASP A 227 10.89 -23.77 3.24
N ARG A 228 11.05 -22.82 2.31
CA ARG A 228 10.04 -21.79 2.01
C ARG A 228 8.83 -22.36 1.26
N ILE A 229 9.03 -23.46 0.56
CA ILE A 229 8.02 -24.12 -0.27
C ILE A 229 7.10 -24.91 0.67
N THR A 230 7.60 -25.86 1.47
CA THR A 230 6.75 -26.73 2.31
C THR A 230 5.92 -25.97 3.36
N GLY A 231 6.48 -24.92 3.98
CA GLY A 231 5.74 -24.08 4.92
C GLY A 231 4.59 -23.35 4.27
N ARG A 232 4.85 -22.63 3.17
CA ARG A 232 3.80 -21.90 2.43
C ARG A 232 2.61 -22.79 2.06
N TRP A 233 2.87 -23.97 1.50
CA TRP A 233 1.79 -24.85 1.06
C TRP A 233 1.01 -25.46 2.23
N THR A 234 1.67 -25.73 3.35
CA THR A 234 0.97 -26.17 4.57
C THR A 234 0.04 -25.08 5.10
N LEU A 235 0.49 -23.81 5.05
CA LEU A 235 -0.33 -22.66 5.42
C LEU A 235 -1.57 -22.55 4.51
N GLU A 236 -1.39 -22.59 3.18
CA GLU A 236 -2.50 -22.51 2.23
C GLU A 236 -3.50 -23.68 2.40
N LEU A 237 -3.04 -24.90 2.69
CA LEU A 237 -3.93 -26.03 3.01
C LEU A 237 -4.76 -25.80 4.28
N CYS A 238 -4.13 -25.24 5.32
CA CYS A 238 -4.84 -24.86 6.55
C CYS A 238 -5.87 -23.75 6.27
N GLU A 239 -5.53 -22.76 5.45
CA GLU A 239 -6.45 -21.69 5.04
C GLU A 239 -7.64 -22.24 4.24
N ILE A 240 -7.44 -23.22 3.34
CA ILE A 240 -8.53 -23.90 2.63
C ILE A 240 -9.48 -24.59 3.63
N LEU A 241 -8.94 -25.30 4.63
CA LEU A 241 -9.76 -25.94 5.67
C LEU A 241 -10.58 -24.92 6.47
N LEU A 242 -9.98 -23.78 6.81
CA LEU A 242 -10.68 -22.67 7.44
C LEU A 242 -11.74 -22.06 6.50
N HIS A 243 -11.43 -21.84 5.22
CA HIS A 243 -12.41 -21.34 4.26
C HIS A 243 -13.63 -22.28 4.17
N VAL A 244 -13.41 -23.60 4.07
CA VAL A 244 -14.48 -24.61 4.07
C VAL A 244 -15.32 -24.54 5.35
N GLN A 245 -14.69 -24.41 6.52
CA GLN A 245 -15.40 -24.32 7.80
C GLN A 245 -16.29 -23.08 7.92
N ALA A 246 -15.95 -21.98 7.24
CA ALA A 246 -16.75 -20.76 7.23
C ALA A 246 -18.04 -20.89 6.39
N HIS A 247 -18.19 -21.95 5.59
CA HIS A 247 -19.35 -22.13 4.74
C HIS A 247 -20.63 -22.40 5.56
N ALA A 248 -21.68 -21.59 5.34
CA ALA A 248 -22.88 -21.56 6.19
C ALA A 248 -23.60 -22.91 6.34
N GLN A 249 -23.65 -23.72 5.29
CA GLN A 249 -24.42 -24.98 5.28
C GLN A 249 -23.57 -26.22 5.55
N LEU A 250 -22.28 -26.19 5.16
CA LEU A 250 -21.42 -27.36 5.12
C LEU A 250 -20.17 -27.23 5.99
N GLY A 251 -19.99 -26.09 6.66
CA GLY A 251 -18.84 -25.85 7.54
C GLY A 251 -18.72 -26.85 8.69
N HIS A 252 -19.85 -27.45 9.11
CA HIS A 252 -19.89 -28.51 10.13
C HIS A 252 -19.09 -29.78 9.76
N VAL A 253 -18.77 -29.97 8.46
CA VAL A 253 -17.93 -31.07 8.00
C VAL A 253 -16.47 -30.93 8.48
N VAL A 254 -16.03 -29.68 8.71
CA VAL A 254 -14.74 -29.41 9.37
C VAL A 254 -14.99 -29.38 10.88
N ASP A 255 -14.73 -30.51 11.52
CA ASP A 255 -14.97 -30.71 12.95
C ASP A 255 -13.88 -30.10 13.85
N ALA A 256 -14.14 -30.10 15.16
CA ALA A 256 -13.22 -29.58 16.17
C ALA A 256 -11.86 -30.31 16.20
N ALA A 257 -11.82 -31.58 15.80
CA ALA A 257 -10.59 -32.38 15.69
C ALA A 257 -9.72 -31.89 14.52
N THR A 258 -10.34 -31.61 13.37
CA THR A 258 -9.68 -31.05 12.20
C THR A 258 -9.15 -29.64 12.50
N LEU A 259 -9.95 -28.79 13.15
CA LEU A 259 -9.49 -27.47 13.61
C LEU A 259 -8.33 -27.58 14.62
N GLY A 260 -8.37 -28.56 15.53
CA GLY A 260 -7.26 -28.82 16.46
C GLY A 260 -5.98 -29.28 15.74
N THR A 261 -6.13 -30.03 14.65
CA THR A 261 -5.01 -30.46 13.79
C THR A 261 -4.37 -29.27 13.08
N VAL A 262 -5.19 -28.37 12.51
CA VAL A 262 -4.74 -27.11 11.91
C VAL A 262 -3.97 -26.27 12.93
N GLN A 263 -4.58 -26.00 14.09
CA GLN A 263 -3.96 -25.22 15.16
C GLN A 263 -2.61 -25.79 15.58
N THR A 264 -2.55 -27.09 15.89
CA THR A 264 -1.31 -27.74 16.36
C THR A 264 -0.22 -27.71 15.28
N SER A 265 -0.58 -27.97 14.03
CA SER A 265 0.37 -27.96 12.91
C SER A 265 0.95 -26.56 12.68
N CYS A 266 0.11 -25.53 12.74
CA CYS A 266 0.54 -24.14 12.61
C CYS A 266 1.41 -23.70 13.79
N VAL A 267 1.09 -24.08 15.04
CA VAL A 267 1.92 -23.75 16.21
C VAL A 267 3.32 -24.35 16.11
N ASP A 268 3.42 -25.62 15.71
CA ASP A 268 4.71 -26.29 15.51
C ASP A 268 5.55 -25.61 14.43
N LEU A 269 4.92 -25.29 13.28
CA LEU A 269 5.61 -24.62 12.19
C LEU A 269 6.03 -23.20 12.58
N ALA A 270 5.17 -22.45 13.28
CA ALA A 270 5.52 -21.13 13.79
C ALA A 270 6.80 -21.17 14.64
N ALA A 271 6.92 -22.15 15.55
CA ALA A 271 8.11 -22.31 16.38
C ALA A 271 9.36 -22.62 15.55
N ARG A 272 9.25 -23.42 14.49
CA ARG A 272 10.37 -23.70 13.56
C ARG A 272 10.79 -22.45 12.80
N PHE A 273 9.84 -21.66 12.28
CA PHE A 273 10.11 -20.41 11.59
C PHE A 273 10.75 -19.36 12.51
N ALA A 274 10.29 -19.27 13.76
CA ALA A 274 10.90 -18.42 14.79
C ALA A 274 12.37 -18.79 15.03
N ASN A 275 12.66 -20.08 15.22
CA ASN A 275 14.03 -20.59 15.43
C ASN A 275 14.96 -20.34 14.23
N ALA A 276 14.40 -20.25 13.02
CA ALA A 276 15.13 -19.94 11.80
C ALA A 276 15.30 -18.41 11.56
N GLY A 277 14.83 -17.55 12.47
CA GLY A 277 14.86 -16.09 12.31
C GLY A 277 13.86 -15.54 11.28
N ASN A 278 12.92 -16.36 10.81
CA ASN A 278 11.88 -15.96 9.87
C ASN A 278 10.58 -15.65 10.61
N HIS A 279 10.55 -14.48 11.22
CA HIS A 279 9.42 -14.00 12.03
C HIS A 279 8.15 -13.70 11.20
N ASP A 280 8.27 -13.45 9.90
CA ASP A 280 7.11 -13.30 9.03
C ASP A 280 6.34 -14.61 8.85
N GLY A 281 7.08 -15.70 8.61
CA GLY A 281 6.51 -17.05 8.62
C GLY A 281 5.89 -17.40 9.97
N GLU A 282 6.59 -17.12 11.07
CA GLU A 282 6.07 -17.31 12.44
C GLU A 282 4.70 -16.63 12.61
N ARG A 283 4.59 -15.35 12.25
CA ARG A 283 3.33 -14.58 12.35
C ARG A 283 2.19 -15.16 11.54
N ALA A 284 2.47 -15.54 10.29
CA ALA A 284 1.44 -16.08 9.40
C ALA A 284 0.81 -17.35 10.00
N PHE A 285 1.65 -18.27 10.48
CA PHE A 285 1.19 -19.49 11.13
C PHE A 285 0.47 -19.24 12.46
N LEU A 286 0.96 -18.33 13.30
CA LEU A 286 0.27 -17.95 14.54
C LEU A 286 -1.11 -17.35 14.26
N GLY A 287 -1.26 -16.57 13.19
CA GLY A 287 -2.54 -16.02 12.75
C GLY A 287 -3.56 -17.11 12.43
N VAL A 288 -3.19 -18.07 11.59
CA VAL A 288 -4.05 -19.21 11.21
C VAL A 288 -4.36 -20.11 12.42
N ALA A 289 -3.37 -20.33 13.30
CA ALA A 289 -3.59 -21.09 14.53
C ALA A 289 -4.61 -20.40 15.47
N ALA A 290 -4.49 -19.07 15.64
CA ALA A 290 -5.41 -18.29 16.46
C ALA A 290 -6.84 -18.32 15.91
N GLU A 291 -6.99 -18.25 14.59
CA GLU A 291 -8.28 -18.35 13.91
C GLU A 291 -8.91 -19.75 14.09
N ALA A 292 -8.12 -20.82 13.99
CA ALA A 292 -8.59 -22.18 14.28
C ALA A 292 -9.06 -22.34 15.73
N ALA A 293 -8.33 -21.77 16.70
CA ALA A 293 -8.72 -21.73 18.11
C ALA A 293 -10.01 -20.92 18.33
N GLU A 294 -10.16 -19.80 17.63
CA GLU A 294 -11.35 -18.94 17.72
C GLU A 294 -12.60 -19.68 17.23
N ARG A 295 -12.49 -20.40 16.11
CA ARG A 295 -13.58 -21.23 15.54
C ARG A 295 -13.93 -22.44 16.43
N ARG A 296 -13.01 -22.88 17.29
CA ARG A 296 -13.26 -23.86 18.37
C ARG A 296 -13.88 -23.25 19.63
N ASN A 297 -14.08 -21.94 19.67
CA ASN A 297 -14.49 -21.18 20.86
C ASN A 297 -13.49 -21.29 22.02
N ALA A 298 -12.20 -21.51 21.73
CA ALA A 298 -11.13 -21.58 22.73
C ALA A 298 -10.53 -20.19 22.98
N THR A 299 -11.30 -19.29 23.62
CA THR A 299 -10.95 -17.87 23.76
C THR A 299 -9.57 -17.62 24.37
N GLU A 300 -9.21 -18.36 25.42
CA GLU A 300 -7.91 -18.19 26.09
C GLU A 300 -6.74 -18.56 25.16
N GLU A 301 -6.83 -19.69 24.46
CA GLU A 301 -5.85 -20.13 23.46
C GLU A 301 -5.75 -19.14 22.29
N THR A 302 -6.89 -18.60 21.82
CA THR A 302 -6.91 -17.57 20.76
C THR A 302 -6.08 -16.36 21.18
N PHE A 303 -6.31 -15.81 22.37
CA PHE A 303 -5.58 -14.63 22.82
C PHE A 303 -4.12 -14.92 23.13
N GLU A 304 -3.79 -16.09 23.66
CA GLU A 304 -2.39 -16.52 23.84
C GLU A 304 -1.63 -16.49 22.49
N LEU A 305 -2.20 -17.09 21.45
CA LEU A 305 -1.60 -17.11 20.11
C LEU A 305 -1.52 -15.72 19.49
N ARG A 306 -2.53 -14.87 19.70
CA ARG A 306 -2.50 -13.48 19.22
C ARG A 306 -1.46 -12.63 19.97
N VAL A 307 -1.22 -12.88 21.25
CA VAL A 307 -0.15 -12.20 22.02
C VAL A 307 1.22 -12.61 21.46
N ARG A 308 1.44 -13.92 21.23
CA ARG A 308 2.66 -14.42 20.57
C ARG A 308 2.85 -13.83 19.16
N GLN A 309 1.76 -13.62 18.42
CA GLN A 309 1.82 -12.92 17.13
C GLN A 309 2.33 -11.48 17.28
N GLY A 310 1.98 -10.79 18.36
CA GLY A 310 2.55 -9.48 18.69
C GLY A 310 4.03 -9.56 19.05
N GLU A 311 4.43 -10.54 19.85
CA GLU A 311 5.83 -10.76 20.29
C GLU A 311 6.77 -10.98 19.10
N SER A 312 6.33 -11.71 18.09
CA SER A 312 7.14 -11.95 16.90
C SER A 312 7.47 -10.66 16.11
N PHE A 313 6.65 -9.61 16.18
CA PHE A 313 7.03 -8.30 15.63
C PHE A 313 8.15 -7.66 16.46
N GLU A 314 8.11 -7.78 17.78
CA GLU A 314 9.17 -7.29 18.67
C GLU A 314 10.48 -8.06 18.43
N HIS A 315 10.42 -9.39 18.31
CA HIS A 315 11.57 -10.22 18.00
C HIS A 315 12.16 -9.89 16.63
N GLU A 316 11.33 -9.63 15.62
CA GLU A 316 11.86 -9.21 14.32
C GLU A 316 12.53 -7.84 14.38
N ALA A 317 11.96 -6.89 15.11
CA ALA A 317 12.59 -5.60 15.34
C ALA A 317 13.99 -5.78 15.99
N GLU A 318 14.09 -6.63 17.01
CA GLU A 318 15.36 -6.96 17.67
C GLU A 318 16.34 -7.66 16.74
N HIS A 319 15.88 -8.61 15.91
CA HIS A 319 16.70 -9.26 14.90
C HIS A 319 17.32 -8.26 13.92
N LYS A 320 16.52 -7.29 13.43
CA LYS A 320 16.97 -6.23 12.51
C LYS A 320 17.99 -5.25 13.10
N LEU A 321 18.16 -5.22 14.42
CA LEU A 321 19.22 -4.45 15.06
C LEU A 321 20.56 -5.18 15.10
N THR A 322 20.56 -6.50 14.86
CA THR A 322 21.75 -7.36 14.96
C THR A 322 22.25 -7.89 13.61
N GLU A 323 21.38 -7.96 12.61
CA GLU A 323 21.63 -8.56 11.30
C GLU A 323 22.39 -7.58 10.37
N THR A 324 23.67 -7.87 10.05
CA THR A 324 24.51 -7.12 9.07
C THR A 324 24.76 -5.63 9.34
N GLY A 325 24.28 -5.12 10.47
CA GLY A 325 24.34 -3.72 10.89
C GLY A 325 22.96 -3.31 11.44
N PRO A 326 22.88 -2.44 12.45
CA PRO A 326 21.58 -2.06 12.98
C PRO A 326 20.78 -1.34 11.90
N ALA A 327 19.54 -1.76 11.69
CA ALA A 327 18.56 -1.09 10.84
C ALA A 327 17.45 -0.49 11.72
N HIS A 328 17.77 0.59 12.42
CA HIS A 328 16.90 1.20 13.43
C HIS A 328 15.56 1.65 12.83
N LEU A 329 15.52 2.17 11.60
CA LEU A 329 14.25 2.56 10.97
C LEU A 329 13.34 1.36 10.69
N VAL A 330 13.92 0.23 10.29
CA VAL A 330 13.15 -1.01 10.06
C VAL A 330 12.66 -1.58 11.39
N ALA A 331 13.49 -1.55 12.43
CA ALA A 331 13.10 -1.96 13.77
C ALA A 331 11.96 -1.08 14.33
N ALA A 332 12.00 0.24 14.11
CA ALA A 332 10.92 1.15 14.50
C ALA A 332 9.58 0.74 13.86
N ALA A 333 9.57 0.43 12.56
CA ALA A 333 8.36 0.01 11.85
C ALA A 333 7.77 -1.31 12.39
N PHE A 334 8.62 -2.26 12.78
CA PHE A 334 8.16 -3.49 13.42
C PHE A 334 7.63 -3.26 14.85
N TYR A 335 8.26 -2.38 15.64
CA TYR A 335 7.71 -1.98 16.93
C TYR A 335 6.36 -1.23 16.82
N GLU A 336 6.17 -0.42 15.79
CA GLU A 336 4.87 0.20 15.47
C GLU A 336 3.81 -0.87 15.14
N SER A 337 4.19 -1.87 14.32
CA SER A 337 3.31 -2.99 13.99
C SER A 337 2.89 -3.78 15.23
N ALA A 338 3.83 -4.04 16.15
CA ALA A 338 3.54 -4.65 17.46
C ALA A 338 2.58 -3.79 18.29
N PHE A 339 2.83 -2.48 18.35
CA PHE A 339 2.01 -1.52 19.11
C PHE A 339 0.56 -1.51 18.62
N GLU A 340 0.35 -1.40 17.30
CA GLU A 340 -0.98 -1.44 16.69
C GLU A 340 -1.68 -2.76 16.93
N HIS A 341 -0.95 -3.88 16.81
CA HIS A 341 -1.49 -5.21 17.08
C HIS A 341 -2.01 -5.33 18.51
N TYR A 342 -1.20 -4.93 19.50
CA TYR A 342 -1.65 -4.90 20.90
C TYR A 342 -2.81 -3.92 21.14
N GLN A 343 -2.87 -2.81 20.40
CA GLN A 343 -3.98 -1.86 20.51
C GLN A 343 -5.29 -2.47 20.05
N ARG A 344 -5.26 -3.23 18.95
CA ARG A 344 -6.41 -3.99 18.45
C ARG A 344 -6.85 -5.03 19.49
N LEU A 345 -5.92 -5.77 20.10
CA LEU A 345 -6.25 -6.73 21.15
C LEU A 345 -6.87 -6.09 22.39
N LEU A 346 -6.33 -4.96 22.87
CA LEU A 346 -6.87 -4.24 24.03
C LEU A 346 -8.28 -3.69 23.80
N SER A 347 -8.61 -3.41 22.54
CA SER A 347 -9.92 -2.93 22.10
C SER A 347 -10.93 -4.07 21.89
N ASP A 348 -10.49 -5.33 21.83
CA ASP A 348 -11.40 -6.48 21.80
C ASP A 348 -12.02 -6.69 23.19
N ALA A 349 -13.36 -6.73 23.24
CA ALA A 349 -14.13 -6.94 24.45
C ALA A 349 -13.96 -8.36 25.03
N ARG A 350 -13.56 -9.34 24.19
CA ARG A 350 -13.38 -10.76 24.56
C ARG A 350 -12.03 -11.03 25.22
N LEU A 351 -11.10 -10.06 25.22
CA LEU A 351 -9.78 -10.19 25.81
C LEU A 351 -9.86 -10.53 27.31
N PRO A 352 -9.27 -11.65 27.78
CA PRO A 352 -9.26 -11.98 29.19
C PRO A 352 -8.54 -10.91 30.02
N THR A 353 -9.14 -10.53 31.15
CA THR A 353 -8.67 -9.41 32.00
C THR A 353 -7.21 -9.57 32.46
N ALA A 354 -6.73 -10.81 32.60
CA ALA A 354 -5.36 -11.12 32.99
C ALA A 354 -4.30 -10.56 32.04
N TYR A 355 -4.59 -10.45 30.73
CA TYR A 355 -3.63 -9.95 29.73
C TYR A 355 -3.52 -8.43 29.69
N ARG A 356 -4.55 -7.70 30.17
CA ARG A 356 -4.63 -6.23 30.02
C ARG A 356 -3.44 -5.48 30.65
N PRO A 357 -3.02 -5.76 31.90
CA PRO A 357 -1.91 -5.03 32.52
C PRO A 357 -0.60 -5.23 31.76
N GLU A 358 -0.32 -6.44 31.30
CA GLU A 358 0.90 -6.76 30.57
C GLU A 358 0.94 -6.11 29.19
N LEU A 359 -0.16 -6.17 28.43
CA LEU A 359 -0.24 -5.53 27.12
C LEU A 359 -0.13 -4.00 27.21
N GLN A 360 -0.70 -3.37 28.24
CA GLN A 360 -0.53 -1.95 28.49
C GLN A 360 0.93 -1.59 28.82
N ARG A 361 1.59 -2.39 29.68
CA ARG A 361 3.01 -2.23 30.00
C ARG A 361 3.89 -2.31 28.75
N ARG A 362 3.64 -3.30 27.88
CA ARG A 362 4.36 -3.44 26.61
C ARG A 362 4.12 -2.27 25.67
N GLN A 363 2.88 -1.78 25.54
CA GLN A 363 2.59 -0.60 24.72
C GLN A 363 3.37 0.65 25.18
N ASP A 364 3.50 0.86 26.48
CA ASP A 364 4.26 1.99 27.01
C ASP A 364 5.78 1.82 26.85
N GLU A 365 6.28 0.57 26.85
CA GLU A 365 7.66 0.27 26.46
C GLU A 365 7.91 0.50 24.97
N LEU A 366 7.02 0.03 24.10
CA LEU A 366 7.12 0.20 22.65
C LEU A 366 7.15 1.68 22.25
N LYS A 367 6.32 2.54 22.87
CA LYS A 367 6.38 3.99 22.63
C LYS A 367 7.77 4.57 22.87
N ARG A 368 8.49 4.09 23.88
CA ARG A 368 9.86 4.53 24.19
C ARG A 368 10.85 3.97 23.18
N ARG A 369 10.76 2.67 22.87
CA ARG A 369 11.64 2.01 21.90
C ARG A 369 11.49 2.61 20.50
N ILE A 370 10.27 2.85 20.03
CA ILE A 370 9.98 3.49 18.72
C ILE A 370 10.72 4.83 18.60
N ARG A 371 10.58 5.71 19.60
CA ARG A 371 11.27 7.03 19.61
C ARG A 371 12.79 6.89 19.61
N GLU A 372 13.31 5.96 20.40
CA GLU A 372 14.75 5.70 20.44
C GLU A 372 15.27 5.21 19.08
N MET A 373 14.53 4.31 18.42
CA MET A 373 14.90 3.78 17.11
C MET A 373 14.87 4.87 16.03
N TYR A 374 13.83 5.72 15.98
CA TYR A 374 13.81 6.85 15.04
C TYR A 374 14.96 7.83 15.27
N ARG A 375 15.32 8.10 16.54
CA ARG A 375 16.46 8.95 16.86
C ARG A 375 17.76 8.40 16.29
N LYS A 376 18.03 7.11 16.51
CA LYS A 376 19.26 6.44 16.02
C LYS A 376 19.24 6.24 14.51
N GLY A 377 18.07 5.96 13.93
CA GLY A 377 17.89 5.76 12.49
C GLY A 377 18.16 6.99 11.64
N ARG A 378 18.15 8.21 12.22
CA ARG A 378 18.57 9.42 11.51
C ARG A 378 20.01 9.33 11.00
N ASP A 379 20.89 8.69 11.77
CA ASP A 379 22.30 8.56 11.39
C ASP A 379 22.51 7.50 10.28
N GLU A 380 21.51 6.65 10.03
CA GLU A 380 21.50 5.67 8.93
C GLU A 380 21.05 6.25 7.59
N MET A 381 20.39 7.42 7.60
CA MET A 381 19.85 8.04 6.40
C MET A 381 20.97 8.61 5.53
N GLY A 382 21.09 8.11 4.30
CA GLY A 382 21.97 8.71 3.30
C GLY A 382 21.46 10.07 2.85
N CYS A 383 22.36 11.05 2.75
CA CYS A 383 22.07 12.35 2.15
C CYS A 383 22.42 12.35 0.66
N ILE A 384 21.46 12.73 -0.19
CA ILE A 384 21.72 13.05 -1.60
C ILE A 384 21.73 14.57 -1.70
N ALA A 385 22.89 15.13 -2.01
CA ALA A 385 23.09 16.57 -2.20
C ALA A 385 23.40 16.86 -3.67
N LEU A 386 22.71 17.86 -4.22
CA LEU A 386 23.00 18.38 -5.56
C LEU A 386 23.40 19.86 -5.40
N PRO A 387 24.62 20.26 -5.80
CA PRO A 387 24.97 21.67 -5.84
C PRO A 387 24.15 22.36 -6.95
N LEU A 388 23.55 23.49 -6.61
CA LEU A 388 22.85 24.36 -7.55
C LEU A 388 23.62 25.68 -7.65
N GLU A 389 23.98 26.09 -8.87
CA GLU A 389 24.51 27.42 -9.14
C GLU A 389 23.35 28.33 -9.58
N VAL A 390 23.15 29.45 -8.86
CA VAL A 390 22.14 30.45 -9.20
C VAL A 390 22.86 31.70 -9.70
N PRO A 391 22.62 32.14 -10.95
CA PRO A 391 23.26 33.34 -11.50
C PRO A 391 22.94 34.59 -10.67
N THR A 392 23.98 35.31 -10.22
CA THR A 392 23.81 36.53 -9.41
C THR A 392 22.99 37.61 -10.12
N GLU A 393 23.15 37.73 -11.44
CA GLU A 393 22.43 38.73 -12.24
C GLU A 393 20.91 38.54 -12.22
N GLU A 394 20.44 37.29 -12.29
CA GLU A 394 19.00 36.98 -12.24
C GLU A 394 18.41 37.32 -10.87
N ARG A 395 19.14 36.94 -9.81
CA ARG A 395 18.78 37.29 -8.43
C ARG A 395 18.71 38.80 -8.23
N ASP A 396 19.74 39.52 -8.65
CA ASP A 396 19.85 40.97 -8.45
C ASP A 396 18.77 41.73 -9.23
N THR A 397 18.46 41.28 -10.44
CA THR A 397 17.34 41.81 -11.25
C THR A 397 16.02 41.63 -10.52
N MET A 398 15.77 40.43 -9.98
CA MET A 398 14.54 40.13 -9.25
C MET A 398 14.42 40.94 -7.96
N VAL A 399 15.50 41.06 -7.17
CA VAL A 399 15.49 41.86 -5.94
C VAL A 399 15.29 43.34 -6.24
N SER A 400 15.95 43.87 -7.28
CA SER A 400 15.85 45.28 -7.65
C SER A 400 14.41 45.68 -8.01
N HIS A 401 13.63 44.77 -8.62
CA HIS A 401 12.22 45.01 -8.93
C HIS A 401 11.38 45.40 -7.70
N PHE A 402 11.66 44.82 -6.53
CA PHE A 402 10.95 45.14 -5.29
C PHE A 402 11.37 46.50 -4.69
N LEU A 403 12.51 47.03 -5.14
CA LEU A 403 13.10 48.29 -4.67
C LEU A 403 12.86 49.47 -5.62
N ASP A 404 12.29 49.23 -6.81
CA ASP A 404 11.93 50.29 -7.77
C ASP A 404 11.07 51.41 -7.15
N PRO A 405 10.09 51.16 -6.25
CA PRO A 405 9.28 52.22 -5.69
C PRO A 405 10.09 53.22 -4.85
N GLU A 406 9.63 54.47 -4.79
CA GLU A 406 10.40 55.54 -4.13
C GLU A 406 10.43 55.37 -2.61
N THR A 407 9.30 55.01 -1.99
CA THR A 407 9.18 54.95 -0.53
C THR A 407 9.25 53.53 0.01
N LEU A 408 9.73 53.39 1.26
CA LEU A 408 9.74 52.10 1.97
C LEU A 408 8.34 51.48 2.01
N ALA A 409 7.30 52.25 2.33
CA ALA A 409 5.93 51.76 2.40
C ALA A 409 5.44 51.17 1.06
N GLN A 410 5.81 51.78 -0.07
CA GLN A 410 5.49 51.25 -1.39
C GLN A 410 6.27 49.96 -1.70
N CYS A 411 7.55 49.90 -1.32
CA CYS A 411 8.35 48.69 -1.46
C CYS A 411 7.76 47.54 -0.63
N LEU A 412 7.39 47.79 0.63
CA LEU A 412 6.75 46.81 1.51
C LEU A 412 5.38 46.36 0.98
N ALA A 413 4.57 47.28 0.45
CA ALA A 413 3.31 46.93 -0.20
C ALA A 413 3.51 46.05 -1.45
N ARG A 414 4.60 46.26 -2.19
CA ARG A 414 4.97 45.41 -3.31
C ARG A 414 5.36 44.00 -2.84
N VAL A 415 6.24 43.91 -1.84
CA VAL A 415 6.66 42.64 -1.22
C VAL A 415 5.48 41.86 -0.63
N ALA A 416 4.49 42.55 -0.07
CA ALA A 416 3.27 41.97 0.49
C ALA A 416 2.33 41.36 -0.57
N SER A 417 2.24 41.96 -1.75
CA SER A 417 1.17 41.67 -2.72
C SER A 417 1.64 40.92 -3.97
N GLU A 418 2.93 40.95 -4.31
CA GLU A 418 3.42 40.30 -5.51
C GLU A 418 3.61 38.78 -5.33
N GLY A 419 2.99 38.01 -6.22
CA GLY A 419 3.03 36.54 -6.18
C GLY A 419 4.40 35.92 -6.50
N ALA A 420 5.38 36.69 -6.98
CA ALA A 420 6.72 36.18 -7.29
C ALA A 420 7.48 35.65 -6.06
N LEU A 421 7.12 36.12 -4.86
CA LEU A 421 7.67 35.62 -3.59
C LEU A 421 6.84 34.48 -2.97
N LEU A 422 5.72 34.11 -3.59
CA LEU A 422 4.86 33.00 -3.15
C LEU A 422 5.21 31.71 -3.90
N PRO A 423 4.98 30.54 -3.29
CA PRO A 423 5.25 29.26 -3.96
C PRO A 423 4.26 29.01 -5.11
N ASN A 424 4.76 28.48 -6.22
CA ASN A 424 3.96 28.21 -7.40
C ASN A 424 3.33 26.82 -7.36
N VAL A 425 2.02 26.76 -7.06
CA VAL A 425 1.26 25.51 -6.93
C VAL A 425 1.09 24.78 -8.26
N ALA A 426 0.88 25.50 -9.36
CA ALA A 426 0.72 24.89 -10.68
C ALA A 426 2.01 24.17 -11.11
N SER A 427 3.16 24.85 -10.98
CA SER A 427 4.47 24.27 -11.32
C SER A 427 4.82 23.08 -10.42
N ALA A 428 4.57 23.18 -9.10
CA ALA A 428 4.80 22.08 -8.17
C ALA A 428 3.95 20.84 -8.50
N THR A 429 2.71 21.06 -8.92
CA THR A 429 1.78 20.00 -9.35
C THR A 429 2.24 19.35 -10.64
N GLU A 430 2.61 20.15 -11.65
CA GLU A 430 3.11 19.63 -12.92
C GLU A 430 4.38 18.78 -12.74
N LEU A 431 5.32 19.22 -11.89
CA LEU A 431 6.51 18.45 -11.58
C LEU A 431 6.18 17.12 -10.88
N ALA A 432 5.20 17.12 -9.98
CA ALA A 432 4.75 15.89 -9.31
C ALA A 432 4.14 14.89 -10.31
N GLU A 433 3.28 15.36 -11.23
CA GLU A 433 2.69 14.50 -12.26
C GLU A 433 3.74 13.94 -13.22
N ARG A 434 4.74 14.74 -13.64
CA ARG A 434 5.85 14.26 -14.47
C ARG A 434 6.63 13.14 -13.79
N ILE A 435 6.86 13.23 -12.47
CA ILE A 435 7.52 12.16 -11.71
C ILE A 435 6.65 10.89 -11.68
N PHE A 436 5.33 11.05 -11.53
CA PHE A 436 4.38 9.94 -11.57
C PHE A 436 4.31 9.23 -12.91
N GLU A 437 4.37 9.98 -14.01
CA GLU A 437 4.32 9.44 -15.37
C GLU A 437 5.64 8.76 -15.77
N SER A 438 6.78 9.35 -15.42
CA SER A 438 8.11 8.90 -15.88
C SER A 438 8.83 7.96 -14.91
N GLY A 439 8.54 8.03 -13.61
CA GLY A 439 9.28 7.34 -12.55
C GLY A 439 8.60 6.08 -12.05
N PHE A 440 8.75 4.95 -12.75
CA PHE A 440 8.09 3.68 -12.36
C PHE A 440 8.35 3.26 -10.90
N LEU A 441 9.59 3.43 -10.41
CA LEU A 441 9.98 3.07 -9.04
C LEU A 441 9.74 4.21 -8.03
N PHE A 442 10.24 5.42 -8.29
CA PHE A 442 10.14 6.52 -7.33
C PHE A 442 8.70 6.95 -7.03
N ALA A 443 7.81 6.90 -8.03
CA ALA A 443 6.39 7.23 -7.83
C ALA A 443 5.61 6.16 -7.04
N ARG A 444 6.15 4.94 -6.96
CA ARG A 444 5.53 3.80 -6.25
C ARG A 444 6.04 3.61 -4.83
N LEU A 445 7.16 4.21 -4.47
CA LEU A 445 7.71 4.11 -3.12
C LEU A 445 6.92 5.03 -2.16
N PRO A 446 6.48 4.52 -0.99
CA PRO A 446 5.93 5.36 0.07
C PRO A 446 6.93 6.45 0.48
N LEU A 447 6.46 7.69 0.56
CA LEU A 447 7.17 8.81 1.14
C LEU A 447 6.73 8.94 2.60
N GLY A 448 7.69 9.13 3.51
CA GLY A 448 7.41 9.41 4.91
C GLY A 448 8.38 10.45 5.46
N THR A 449 7.89 11.26 6.39
CA THR A 449 8.68 12.28 7.06
C THR A 449 8.89 11.89 8.52
N ILE A 450 10.15 11.97 8.96
CA ILE A 450 10.53 11.78 10.36
C ILE A 450 10.88 13.15 10.94
N ALA A 451 10.18 13.55 12.00
CA ALA A 451 10.46 14.76 12.77
C ALA A 451 10.25 14.49 14.26
N ASP A 452 11.02 15.19 15.12
CA ASP A 452 10.96 15.03 16.58
C ASP A 452 11.05 13.57 17.07
N ASP A 453 11.93 12.77 16.46
CA ASP A 453 12.14 11.34 16.76
C ASP A 453 10.90 10.45 16.50
N MET A 454 10.01 10.85 15.59
CA MET A 454 8.79 10.10 15.24
C MET A 454 8.50 10.19 13.74
N ALA A 455 7.88 9.16 13.17
CA ALA A 455 7.22 9.31 11.88
C ALA A 455 5.98 10.21 12.04
N VAL A 456 5.92 11.29 11.27
CA VAL A 456 4.85 12.29 11.34
C VAL A 456 3.93 12.22 10.13
N SER A 457 4.41 11.61 9.03
CA SER A 457 3.61 11.34 7.85
C SER A 457 4.13 10.09 7.12
N ARG A 458 3.21 9.39 6.45
CA ARG A 458 3.50 8.29 5.52
C ARG A 458 2.42 8.25 4.45
N SER A 459 2.81 8.16 3.19
CA SER A 459 1.88 8.05 2.06
C SER A 459 1.58 6.59 1.75
N GLU A 460 0.33 6.17 1.86
CA GLU A 460 -0.10 4.79 1.63
C GLU A 460 -0.84 4.64 0.30
N SER A 461 -1.56 5.68 -0.13
CA SER A 461 -2.26 5.72 -1.41
C SER A 461 -1.53 6.53 -2.48
N ASP A 462 -1.86 6.29 -3.75
CA ASP A 462 -1.31 7.06 -4.86
C ASP A 462 -1.74 8.54 -4.83
N ALA A 463 -2.90 8.83 -4.25
CA ALA A 463 -3.36 10.20 -4.05
C ALA A 463 -2.51 10.92 -2.98
N GLU A 464 -2.24 10.25 -1.86
CA GLU A 464 -1.36 10.78 -0.81
C GLU A 464 0.08 10.95 -1.29
N ARG A 465 0.59 10.00 -2.09
CA ARG A 465 1.93 10.10 -2.69
C ARG A 465 2.05 11.30 -3.63
N ARG A 466 1.04 11.52 -4.48
CA ARG A 466 0.98 12.72 -5.34
C ARG A 466 1.02 13.98 -4.49
N GLN A 467 0.16 14.08 -3.49
CA GLN A 467 0.12 15.25 -2.61
C GLN A 467 1.45 15.47 -1.88
N ALA A 468 2.10 14.41 -1.40
CA ALA A 468 3.41 14.50 -0.75
C ALA A 468 4.50 15.02 -1.70
N LEU A 469 4.48 14.64 -2.99
CA LEU A 469 5.39 15.19 -3.99
C LEU A 469 5.11 16.67 -4.27
N VAL A 470 3.83 17.07 -4.36
CA VAL A 470 3.46 18.48 -4.53
C VAL A 470 3.97 19.29 -3.35
N ASP A 471 3.73 18.83 -2.13
CA ASP A 471 4.17 19.50 -0.90
C ASP A 471 5.71 19.63 -0.85
N ARG A 472 6.42 18.57 -1.24
CA ARG A 472 7.88 18.58 -1.35
C ARG A 472 8.38 19.62 -2.37
N ASN A 473 7.78 19.68 -3.56
CA ASN A 473 8.15 20.63 -4.60
C ASN A 473 7.87 22.08 -4.16
N LEU A 474 6.73 22.31 -3.50
CA LEU A 474 6.41 23.60 -2.89
C LEU A 474 7.45 24.00 -1.85
N LEU A 475 7.83 23.07 -0.97
CA LEU A 475 8.81 23.32 0.09
C LEU A 475 10.18 23.70 -0.49
N VAL A 476 10.62 23.03 -1.56
CA VAL A 476 11.87 23.39 -2.26
C VAL A 476 11.78 24.82 -2.81
N GLY A 477 10.66 25.18 -3.44
CA GLY A 477 10.43 26.55 -3.91
C GLY A 477 10.49 27.58 -2.78
N ILE A 478 9.83 27.31 -1.65
CA ILE A 478 9.87 28.15 -0.44
C ILE A 478 11.32 28.29 0.05
N GLN A 479 12.06 27.19 0.17
CA GLN A 479 13.45 27.19 0.64
C GLN A 479 14.36 28.02 -0.27
N ILE A 480 14.20 27.93 -1.59
CA ILE A 480 14.98 28.73 -2.55
C ILE A 480 14.69 30.22 -2.36
N THR A 481 13.42 30.63 -2.33
CA THR A 481 13.03 32.02 -2.13
C THR A 481 13.51 32.55 -0.77
N SER A 482 13.29 31.79 0.30
CA SER A 482 13.68 32.15 1.67
C SER A 482 15.18 32.22 1.88
N ALA A 483 15.97 31.38 1.20
CA ALA A 483 17.43 31.34 1.39
C ALA A 483 18.19 32.30 0.48
N LEU A 484 17.70 32.55 -0.74
CA LEU A 484 18.44 33.33 -1.76
C LEU A 484 17.88 34.72 -2.01
N ILE A 485 16.56 34.90 -1.90
CA ILE A 485 15.88 36.14 -2.34
C ILE A 485 15.54 37.01 -1.14
N LEU A 486 14.80 36.48 -0.15
CA LEU A 486 14.37 37.26 1.00
C LEU A 486 15.54 37.89 1.78
N PRO A 487 16.67 37.19 2.02
CA PRO A 487 17.74 37.77 2.81
C PRO A 487 18.37 38.99 2.15
N GLU A 488 18.68 38.88 0.86
CA GLU A 488 19.24 39.98 0.05
C GLU A 488 18.24 41.13 -0.07
N LEU A 489 16.97 40.82 -0.32
CA LEU A 489 15.89 41.82 -0.41
C LEU A 489 15.77 42.62 0.90
N PHE A 490 15.77 41.94 2.05
CA PHE A 490 15.62 42.60 3.35
C PHE A 490 16.88 43.40 3.73
N ASP A 491 18.06 42.92 3.35
CA ASP A 491 19.31 43.66 3.52
C ASP A 491 19.30 44.95 2.67
N ARG A 492 18.88 44.89 1.41
CA ARG A 492 18.76 46.09 0.56
C ARG A 492 17.61 47.01 0.97
N LEU A 493 16.48 46.50 1.45
CA LEU A 493 15.41 47.32 2.04
C LEU A 493 15.92 48.11 3.26
N ARG A 494 16.76 47.48 4.10
CA ARG A 494 17.42 48.16 5.22
C ARG A 494 18.41 49.21 4.72
N ASP A 495 19.32 48.82 3.83
CA ASP A 495 20.47 49.64 3.48
C ASP A 495 20.12 50.77 2.49
N GLU A 496 19.17 50.56 1.57
CA GLU A 496 18.79 51.52 0.53
C GLU A 496 17.50 52.28 0.83
N LYS A 497 16.55 51.66 1.53
CA LYS A 497 15.24 52.26 1.84
C LYS A 497 15.06 52.60 3.33
N GLY A 498 16.06 52.32 4.16
CA GLY A 498 16.07 52.68 5.58
C GLY A 498 15.12 51.85 6.43
N MET A 499 14.78 50.62 6.02
CA MET A 499 13.90 49.72 6.78
C MET A 499 14.45 49.49 8.20
N ASN A 500 13.63 49.79 9.20
CA ASN A 500 13.92 49.64 10.63
C ASN A 500 12.62 49.32 11.40
N THR A 501 12.72 49.08 12.72
CA THR A 501 11.57 48.78 13.57
C THR A 501 10.45 49.82 13.43
N ALA A 502 10.78 51.12 13.51
CA ALA A 502 9.79 52.19 13.45
C ALA A 502 9.06 52.20 12.10
N GLY A 503 9.80 52.06 11.00
CA GLY A 503 9.22 52.02 9.65
C GLY A 503 8.32 50.80 9.40
N LEU A 504 8.66 49.63 9.95
CA LEU A 504 7.78 48.46 9.88
C LEU A 504 6.51 48.66 10.72
N VAL A 505 6.63 49.13 11.97
CA VAL A 505 5.47 49.38 12.84
C VAL A 505 4.54 50.43 12.24
N GLU A 506 5.09 51.54 11.70
CA GLU A 506 4.31 52.57 11.00
C GLU A 506 3.57 52.00 9.77
N TYR A 507 4.22 51.10 9.03
CA TYR A 507 3.58 50.42 7.91
C TYR A 507 2.40 49.52 8.35
N PHE A 508 2.57 48.74 9.42
CA PHE A 508 1.49 47.90 9.98
C PHE A 508 0.36 48.73 10.63
N ASP A 509 0.68 49.87 11.23
CA ASP A 509 -0.31 50.81 11.76
C ASP A 509 -1.16 51.39 10.62
N GLY A 510 -0.52 51.79 9.52
CA GLY A 510 -1.19 52.28 8.31
C GLY A 510 -2.08 51.25 7.59
N TRP A 511 -1.92 49.95 7.88
CA TRP A 511 -2.79 48.90 7.35
C TRP A 511 -4.20 48.92 7.99
N GLY A 512 -4.32 49.41 9.24
CA GLY A 512 -5.60 49.62 9.92
C GLY A 512 -6.32 48.36 10.44
N ALA A 513 -5.79 47.16 10.18
CA ALA A 513 -6.33 45.91 10.73
C ALA A 513 -5.56 45.36 11.94
N ALA A 514 -4.36 45.86 12.23
CA ALA A 514 -3.65 45.59 13.49
C ALA A 514 -4.24 46.42 14.63
N ASP A 515 -4.36 45.86 15.84
CA ASP A 515 -4.71 46.64 17.03
C ASP A 515 -3.47 47.18 17.76
N GLU A 516 -3.68 48.04 18.76
CA GLU A 516 -2.57 48.66 19.51
C GLU A 516 -1.69 47.61 20.20
N SER A 517 -2.30 46.53 20.72
CA SER A 517 -1.57 45.42 21.34
C SER A 517 -0.69 44.67 20.33
N ASN A 518 -1.19 44.40 19.12
CA ASN A 518 -0.42 43.79 18.05
C ASN A 518 0.77 44.68 17.69
N LEU A 519 0.58 45.99 17.54
CA LEU A 519 1.66 46.93 17.20
C LEU A 519 2.74 46.98 18.30
N GLU A 520 2.36 46.94 19.57
CA GLU A 520 3.31 46.87 20.69
C GLU A 520 4.16 45.60 20.65
N ILE A 521 3.54 44.45 20.40
CA ILE A 521 4.23 43.16 20.35
C ILE A 521 5.09 43.04 19.08
N LEU A 522 4.59 43.49 17.93
CA LEU A 522 5.34 43.55 16.67
C LEU A 522 6.60 44.39 16.83
N ARG A 523 6.52 45.54 17.49
CA ARG A 523 7.69 46.38 17.79
C ARG A 523 8.77 45.59 18.54
N VAL A 524 8.39 44.84 19.58
CA VAL A 524 9.33 43.98 20.31
C VAL A 524 9.95 42.93 19.39
N GLY A 525 9.15 42.26 18.56
CA GLY A 525 9.63 41.24 17.61
C GLY A 525 10.62 41.82 16.60
N PHE A 526 10.32 42.98 16.03
CA PHE A 526 11.19 43.66 15.07
C PHE A 526 12.47 44.21 15.72
N ASP A 527 12.41 44.74 16.95
CA ASP A 527 13.61 45.17 17.67
C ASP A 527 14.58 44.00 17.90
N ARG A 528 14.05 42.82 18.25
CA ARG A 528 14.86 41.60 18.39
C ARG A 528 15.43 41.14 17.05
N TYR A 529 14.65 41.23 15.98
CA TYR A 529 15.11 40.92 14.63
C TYR A 529 16.30 41.80 14.20
N PHE A 530 16.20 43.13 14.36
CA PHE A 530 17.29 44.04 14.02
C PHE A 530 18.49 43.91 14.96
N ALA A 531 18.27 43.47 16.21
CA ALA A 531 19.34 43.07 17.13
C ALA A 531 19.97 41.70 16.81
N GLN A 532 19.54 41.02 15.73
CA GLN A 532 19.96 39.67 15.33
C GLN A 532 19.66 38.58 16.38
N ASP A 533 18.75 38.86 17.32
CA ASP A 533 18.22 37.90 18.28
C ASP A 533 17.02 37.18 17.66
N TYR A 534 17.31 36.30 16.69
CA TYR A 534 16.28 35.56 15.95
C TYR A 534 15.51 34.57 16.81
N VAL A 535 16.10 34.09 17.92
CA VAL A 535 15.39 33.25 18.88
C VAL A 535 14.25 34.04 19.48
N SER A 536 14.52 35.20 20.07
CA SER A 536 13.45 36.03 20.65
C SER A 536 12.49 36.55 19.58
N ALA A 537 13.00 37.00 18.42
CA ALA A 537 12.17 37.51 17.34
C ALA A 537 11.12 36.48 16.87
N LEU A 538 11.54 35.22 16.63
CA LEU A 538 10.63 34.19 16.15
C LEU A 538 9.58 33.78 17.20
N HIS A 539 9.96 33.69 18.48
CA HIS A 539 9.01 33.36 19.55
C HIS A 539 7.96 34.47 19.78
N VAL A 540 8.22 35.69 19.30
CA VAL A 540 7.28 36.80 19.32
C VAL A 540 6.47 36.85 18.02
N LEU A 541 7.13 36.87 16.86
CA LEU A 541 6.49 37.12 15.57
C LEU A 541 5.64 35.93 15.07
N VAL A 542 6.03 34.67 15.36
CA VAL A 542 5.28 33.49 14.90
C VAL A 542 3.87 33.42 15.53
N PRO A 543 3.69 33.57 16.86
CA PRO A 543 2.36 33.68 17.44
C PRO A 543 1.56 34.90 16.96
N GLN A 544 2.24 36.05 16.75
CA GLN A 544 1.56 37.26 16.25
C GLN A 544 1.00 37.09 14.84
N PHE A 545 1.69 36.36 13.96
CA PHE A 545 1.14 36.04 12.65
C PHE A 545 -0.20 35.29 12.76
N GLU A 546 -0.30 34.28 13.64
CA GLU A 546 -1.55 33.54 13.83
C GLU A 546 -2.66 34.45 14.38
N ASP A 547 -2.34 35.27 15.37
CA ASP A 547 -3.29 36.19 16.00
C ASP A 547 -3.85 37.18 14.97
N MET A 548 -2.97 37.85 14.22
CA MET A 548 -3.36 38.83 13.20
C MET A 548 -4.16 38.19 12.05
N LEU A 549 -3.78 36.99 11.61
CA LEU A 549 -4.56 36.27 10.60
C LEU A 549 -5.97 35.95 11.10
N ARG A 550 -6.13 35.55 12.38
CA ARG A 550 -7.44 35.30 12.97
C ARG A 550 -8.24 36.58 13.11
N ALA A 551 -7.63 37.64 13.62
CA ALA A 551 -8.26 38.94 13.77
C ALA A 551 -8.80 39.47 12.43
N LEU A 552 -8.07 39.28 11.33
CA LEU A 552 -8.53 39.64 9.99
C LEU A 552 -9.84 38.94 9.61
N PHE A 553 -9.93 37.62 9.85
CA PHE A 553 -11.13 36.85 9.56
C PHE A 553 -12.28 37.13 10.53
N GLU A 554 -11.98 37.38 11.80
CA GLU A 554 -12.98 37.75 12.80
C GLU A 554 -13.61 39.12 12.47
N LYS A 555 -12.79 40.10 12.08
CA LYS A 555 -13.26 41.41 11.59
C LYS A 555 -14.07 41.31 10.29
N ALA A 556 -13.80 40.30 9.46
CA ALA A 556 -14.62 39.95 8.29
C ALA A 556 -15.91 39.16 8.64
N GLY A 557 -16.20 38.93 9.92
CA GLY A 557 -17.42 38.27 10.40
C GLY A 557 -17.39 36.73 10.33
N HIS A 558 -16.20 36.12 10.22
CA HIS A 558 -16.05 34.67 10.18
C HIS A 558 -15.71 34.07 11.56
N PRO A 559 -16.23 32.89 11.90
CA PRO A 559 -15.98 32.25 13.19
C PRO A 559 -14.56 31.68 13.28
N VAL A 560 -13.78 32.16 14.26
CA VAL A 560 -12.41 31.71 14.55
C VAL A 560 -12.31 30.69 15.69
N THR A 561 -13.42 30.43 16.39
CA THR A 561 -13.53 29.49 17.52
C THR A 561 -14.42 28.29 17.18
N ARG A 562 -14.23 27.18 17.91
CA ARG A 562 -15.07 25.98 17.85
C ARG A 562 -15.49 25.51 19.24
N LEU A 563 -16.60 24.78 19.31
CA LEU A 563 -17.07 24.15 20.54
C LEU A 563 -16.33 22.83 20.80
N ARG A 564 -15.86 22.63 22.03
CA ARG A 564 -15.26 21.35 22.47
C ARG A 564 -16.33 20.24 22.48
N ARG A 565 -16.06 19.14 21.76
CA ARG A 565 -16.99 18.00 21.67
C ARG A 565 -17.15 17.19 22.97
N ARG A 566 -16.19 17.27 23.90
CA ARG A 566 -16.15 16.44 25.14
C ARG A 566 -16.20 17.21 26.46
N VAL A 567 -16.01 18.53 26.43
CA VAL A 567 -16.02 19.41 27.60
C VAL A 567 -16.86 20.63 27.24
N LYS A 568 -17.76 21.10 28.11
CA LYS A 568 -18.49 22.36 27.86
C LYS A 568 -17.50 23.53 27.83
N GLY A 569 -17.20 24.05 26.64
CA GLY A 569 -16.29 25.19 26.46
C GLY A 569 -15.96 25.45 24.99
N TRP A 570 -15.54 26.67 24.69
CA TRP A 570 -15.06 27.08 23.37
C TRP A 570 -13.53 27.00 23.34
N GLU A 571 -12.95 26.69 22.19
CA GLU A 571 -11.51 26.75 21.95
C GLU A 571 -11.23 27.31 20.54
N HIS A 572 -10.05 27.90 20.35
CA HIS A 572 -9.59 28.23 19.01
C HIS A 572 -9.32 26.95 18.22
N GLU A 573 -9.67 26.96 16.93
CA GLU A 573 -9.22 25.93 15.99
C GLU A 573 -7.69 25.92 15.92
N THR A 574 -7.06 24.78 15.65
CA THR A 574 -5.62 24.78 15.35
C THR A 574 -5.34 25.58 14.07
N LEU A 575 -4.18 26.21 13.93
CA LEU A 575 -3.87 26.98 12.71
C LEU A 575 -3.98 26.11 11.45
N GLY A 576 -3.53 24.85 11.51
CA GLY A 576 -3.67 23.90 10.39
C GLY A 576 -5.13 23.60 10.03
N SER A 577 -6.01 23.35 11.01
CA SER A 577 -7.44 23.16 10.73
C SER A 577 -8.15 24.44 10.31
N PHE A 578 -7.64 25.60 10.71
CA PHE A 578 -8.20 26.90 10.37
C PHE A 578 -7.97 27.25 8.90
N VAL A 579 -6.76 27.07 8.37
CA VAL A 579 -6.43 27.38 6.96
C VAL A 579 -7.22 26.52 5.96
N GLU A 580 -7.72 25.37 6.39
CA GLU A 580 -8.51 24.46 5.57
C GLU A 580 -10.03 24.74 5.60
N LYS A 581 -10.49 25.72 6.38
CA LYS A 581 -11.91 26.09 6.40
C LYS A 581 -12.34 26.66 5.05
N LYS A 582 -13.58 26.35 4.65
CA LYS A 582 -14.16 26.78 3.37
C LYS A 582 -14.01 28.29 3.14
N PHE A 583 -14.40 29.11 4.11
CA PHE A 583 -14.30 30.57 4.00
C PHE A 583 -12.85 31.06 3.86
N VAL A 584 -11.89 30.41 4.54
CA VAL A 584 -10.46 30.76 4.38
C VAL A 584 -9.97 30.39 2.99
N ARG A 585 -10.40 29.23 2.45
CA ARG A 585 -10.05 28.81 1.09
C ARG A 585 -10.61 29.73 0.00
N GLU A 586 -11.75 30.36 0.26
CA GLU A 586 -12.41 31.30 -0.64
C GLU A 586 -11.76 32.69 -0.58
N CYS A 587 -11.21 33.10 0.58
CA CYS A 587 -10.58 34.41 0.75
C CYS A 587 -9.07 34.43 0.44
N LEU A 588 -8.32 33.38 0.82
CA LEU A 588 -6.86 33.33 0.59
C LEU A 588 -6.54 32.72 -0.78
N PRO A 589 -5.69 33.37 -1.60
CA PRO A 589 -5.09 32.75 -2.78
C PRO A 589 -4.45 31.41 -2.44
N VAL A 590 -4.50 30.46 -3.39
CA VAL A 590 -4.03 29.09 -3.13
C VAL A 590 -2.54 29.06 -2.78
N GLU A 591 -1.73 29.89 -3.44
CA GLU A 591 -0.29 30.03 -3.21
C GLU A 591 0.00 30.49 -1.78
N LEU A 592 -0.67 31.55 -1.32
CA LEU A 592 -0.51 32.05 0.04
C LEU A 592 -1.00 31.04 1.08
N ARG A 593 -2.15 30.40 0.83
CA ARG A 593 -2.68 29.37 1.73
C ARG A 593 -1.69 28.21 1.89
N GLN A 594 -1.11 27.73 0.79
CA GLN A 594 -0.11 26.67 0.82
C GLN A 594 1.19 27.13 1.52
N TYR A 595 1.61 28.37 1.31
CA TYR A 595 2.74 28.96 1.99
C TYR A 595 2.55 28.99 3.52
N VAL A 596 1.40 29.50 3.97
CA VAL A 596 1.04 29.52 5.40
C VAL A 596 0.96 28.11 5.98
N ARG A 597 0.29 27.19 5.27
CA ARG A 597 0.17 25.79 5.71
C ARG A 597 1.55 25.17 5.92
N LEU A 598 2.40 25.18 4.89
CA LEU A 598 3.70 24.52 4.92
C LEU A 598 4.69 25.18 5.88
N VAL A 599 4.72 26.51 5.98
CA VAL A 599 5.65 27.18 6.89
C VAL A 599 5.18 27.10 8.35
N MET A 600 3.91 27.40 8.62
CA MET A 600 3.44 27.59 9.99
C MET A 600 2.86 26.33 10.62
N ALA A 601 2.11 25.51 9.88
CA ALA A 601 1.10 24.65 10.50
C ALA A 601 1.12 23.17 10.11
N ASP A 602 1.91 22.77 9.11
CA ASP A 602 1.96 21.41 8.61
C ASP A 602 3.04 20.57 9.30
N PRO A 603 2.67 19.60 10.17
CA PRO A 603 3.62 18.74 10.86
C PRO A 603 4.20 17.64 9.95
N GLY A 604 3.56 17.31 8.83
CA GLY A 604 3.91 16.18 7.98
C GLY A 604 4.97 16.52 6.92
N SER A 605 4.81 17.64 6.21
CA SER A 605 5.70 18.02 5.11
C SER A 605 6.28 19.43 5.25
N GLY A 606 5.84 20.20 6.24
CA GLY A 606 6.18 21.60 6.43
C GLY A 606 7.25 21.86 7.48
N TRP A 607 7.58 23.14 7.67
CA TRP A 607 8.46 23.61 8.77
C TRP A 607 7.75 23.57 10.12
N ASN A 608 6.40 23.65 10.12
CA ASN A 608 5.55 23.57 11.30
C ASN A 608 5.92 24.59 12.41
N LEU A 609 6.40 25.77 12.03
CA LEU A 609 7.05 26.71 12.94
C LEU A 609 6.17 27.08 14.14
N ARG A 610 4.87 27.29 13.93
CA ARG A 610 3.94 27.69 14.98
C ARG A 610 3.88 26.63 16.07
N ASN A 611 3.71 25.37 15.70
CA ASN A 611 3.57 24.30 16.69
C ASN A 611 4.91 24.03 17.38
N ARG A 612 6.03 24.08 16.64
CA ARG A 612 7.36 23.86 17.22
C ARG A 612 7.79 24.95 18.19
N ALA A 613 7.49 26.21 17.88
CA ALA A 613 7.70 27.34 18.80
C ALA A 613 6.82 27.21 20.06
N ALA A 614 5.53 26.89 19.90
CA ALA A 614 4.61 26.77 21.03
C ALA A 614 4.89 25.55 21.94
N HIS A 615 5.38 24.44 21.37
CA HIS A 615 5.74 23.23 22.12
C HIS A 615 7.20 23.23 22.61
N GLY A 616 8.00 24.24 22.26
CA GLY A 616 9.40 24.34 22.64
C GLY A 616 10.31 23.30 21.98
N THR A 617 9.95 22.82 20.79
CA THR A 617 10.77 21.85 20.01
C THR A 617 11.62 22.52 18.93
N ILE A 618 11.49 23.83 18.73
CA ILE A 618 12.41 24.62 17.89
C ILE A 618 13.75 24.81 18.60
N THR A 619 14.86 24.57 17.91
CA THR A 619 16.21 24.72 18.47
C THR A 619 16.85 26.07 18.12
N PRO A 620 17.80 26.58 18.92
CA PRO A 620 18.49 27.84 18.59
C PRO A 620 19.20 27.86 17.23
N ARG A 621 19.62 26.70 16.72
CA ARG A 621 20.27 26.58 15.39
C ARG A 621 19.29 26.79 14.23
N GLU A 622 18.01 26.54 14.46
CA GLU A 622 16.96 26.71 13.45
C GLU A 622 16.43 28.14 13.44
N CYS A 623 16.61 28.88 14.54
CA CYS A 623 16.29 30.30 14.62
C CYS A 623 17.32 31.15 13.86
N THR A 624 17.16 31.23 12.54
CA THR A 624 18.09 31.92 11.63
C THR A 624 17.45 33.17 11.00
N LYS A 625 18.29 34.03 10.40
CA LYS A 625 17.83 35.16 9.58
C LYS A 625 16.83 34.72 8.49
N VAL A 626 17.12 33.62 7.79
CA VAL A 626 16.26 33.05 6.74
C VAL A 626 14.84 32.78 7.24
N VAL A 627 14.73 32.14 8.41
CA VAL A 627 13.43 31.82 9.01
C VAL A 627 12.72 33.10 9.48
N ALA A 628 13.46 34.04 10.07
CA ALA A 628 12.90 35.32 10.50
C ALA A 628 12.40 36.17 9.32
N ASP A 629 13.18 36.30 8.26
CA ASP A 629 12.80 37.00 7.02
C ASP A 629 11.54 36.37 6.40
N THR A 630 11.43 35.04 6.42
CA THR A 630 10.25 34.30 5.96
C THR A 630 9.01 34.62 6.80
N VAL A 631 9.14 34.66 8.13
CA VAL A 631 8.02 35.01 9.03
C VAL A 631 7.60 36.47 8.86
N ILE A 632 8.56 37.40 8.68
CA ILE A 632 8.24 38.80 8.42
C ILE A 632 7.57 38.95 7.05
N HIS A 633 8.02 38.22 6.02
CA HIS A 633 7.34 38.19 4.74
C HIS A 633 5.91 37.69 4.86
N LEU A 634 5.65 36.61 5.59
CA LEU A 634 4.29 36.14 5.88
C LEU A 634 3.43 37.21 6.59
N LEU A 635 3.99 37.93 7.57
CA LEU A 635 3.30 39.05 8.21
C LEU A 635 2.97 40.16 7.20
N LEU A 636 3.91 40.52 6.33
CA LEU A 636 3.68 41.50 5.27
C LEU A 636 2.56 41.05 4.31
N THR A 637 2.47 39.76 3.96
CA THR A 637 1.38 39.29 3.06
C THR A 637 -0.02 39.52 3.64
N LEU A 638 -0.17 39.65 4.97
CA LEU A 638 -1.45 40.01 5.58
C LEU A 638 -1.88 41.44 5.21
N THR A 639 -0.94 42.36 5.00
CA THR A 639 -1.23 43.76 4.69
C THR A 639 -1.78 43.97 3.28
N ALA A 640 -1.68 42.94 2.42
CA ALA A 640 -2.31 42.95 1.09
C ALA A 640 -3.84 42.84 1.14
N PHE A 641 -4.41 42.41 2.27
CA PHE A 641 -5.86 42.29 2.45
C PHE A 641 -6.44 43.55 3.06
N ARG A 642 -7.61 43.98 2.57
CA ARG A 642 -8.37 45.11 3.14
C ARG A 642 -9.76 44.63 3.54
N LEU A 643 -10.27 45.20 4.63
CA LEU A 643 -11.65 44.98 5.07
C LEU A 643 -12.56 45.92 4.27
N ASP A 644 -13.34 45.37 3.33
CA ASP A 644 -14.33 46.13 2.58
C ASP A 644 -15.54 46.43 3.49
N GLN A 645 -15.76 47.71 3.80
CA GLN A 645 -16.82 48.14 4.74
C GLN A 645 -18.24 48.07 4.14
N GLU A 646 -18.41 47.84 2.84
CA GLU A 646 -19.72 47.84 2.17
C GLU A 646 -20.59 46.61 2.49
N LEU A 647 -20.00 45.45 2.79
CA LEU A 647 -20.76 44.22 3.12
C LEU A 647 -21.38 44.22 4.53
N THR A 648 -20.91 45.10 5.42
CA THR A 648 -21.44 45.24 6.79
C THR A 648 -22.77 45.99 6.84
N VAL A 649 -23.01 46.94 5.92
CA VAL A 649 -24.23 47.77 5.92
C VAL A 649 -25.45 46.98 5.40
N GLU A 650 -25.28 46.12 4.39
CA GLU A 650 -26.40 45.29 3.89
C GLU A 650 -26.91 44.26 4.92
N ARG A 651 -26.09 43.87 5.91
CA ARG A 651 -26.55 42.97 6.98
C ARG A 651 -27.27 43.68 8.11
N GLU A 652 -26.99 44.96 8.34
CA GLU A 652 -27.73 45.76 9.34
C GLU A 652 -29.07 46.27 8.78
N GLU A 653 -29.17 46.58 7.47
CA GLU A 653 -30.44 46.98 6.85
C GLU A 653 -31.45 45.84 6.67
N VAL A 654 -31.01 44.58 6.64
CA VAL A 654 -31.91 43.40 6.64
C VAL A 654 -32.37 43.02 8.06
N ALA A 655 -31.77 43.60 9.10
CA ALA A 655 -32.08 43.33 10.50
C ALA A 655 -32.85 44.47 11.21
N SER A 656 -33.21 45.55 10.51
CA SER A 656 -34.04 46.67 11.02
C SER A 656 -35.50 46.58 10.63
#